data_AF-A0A2C5ZRQ2-F1
#
_entry.id   AF-A0A2C5ZRQ2-F1
#
_cell.length_a   1.000
_cell.length_b   1.000
_cell.length_c   1.000
_cell.angle_alpha   90.00
_cell.angle_beta   90.00
_cell.angle_gamma   90.00
#
_symmetry.space_group_name_H-M   'P 1'
#
loop_
_entity.id
_entity.type
_entity.pdbx_description
1 polymer ?
#
loop_
_entity_poly.entity_id
_entity_poly.type
_entity_poly.pdbx_seq_one_letter_code
_entity_poly.pdbx_strand_id
1 'polypeptide(L)'
;MNTPPDTSSPRGAAQLRRRPKAAPPSDATRADDDDAAFSAPDPGPDEDAVQVKSEKKTFGRTPDGTVFVVPTTHDMVSQLLDPRQPKNLSDLAVLAILALHILAACVLPAGWKRPVFALAFLFWRAAYNIGIGALLHVQSRHGRLITWARRWRLFDDPAGAGGNPRPWLYRLLKRELEAKVPEDYAFDEAPIEYNTWLVFRRFVDLILMCDFVSYCLFAAVCGHTPRGEGLLMGAARWALGLALVGFNLWVKLDAHRVVKDFAWYWGDFFYLIDQDLTFDGVFEMAPHPMYSIGYAGYYGISMMAASYEVLFISILAHLAQFAFLVAVENPHIEKTYNPPPPRQRATSRGRAADPQHHHHHHQLLHHAGEQQQQLAAAADDDGSPERPPASPPFPPLAPEAPPAAVHDMVGLGNMDLFRVPDCAVVLLPLYVATLTLVTPSTPLWQAVSVAHALVWRVWYHLGLGLILDRQSKTKMWTRHFLKFGESAGEAWRQWKGMHHVTMIMCNASFMAACWKMYSPPEDWSYGLVLLEHVVGASLVALQLWTAFSVYGSLGEFGWFCGDFFFDHEAKLTYTSIYRFLNNPERIFGTAGVWGAALITWSRPIFIMAIVTQILSLYYLSFIERPHMQKIYGRSLRGEAGLTKFLKRSLPPPVKGWQESMDRVLDDTTHFVEDFIESARPKFASGVKTIVRDTSALFNMAPARLTITRIAPDLTGLDPKLYTLSVTGTAAVHSPARDRATGKESMTGRFPKAVKTMVYEYGAPLKVRWRAPANHSKRDWIGLYMVTDNRSRESTEVPSLGRAR
;
A
#
# COMPACT_ATOMS: atom_id res chain seq x y z
N MET A 1 -47.72 52.14 21.17
CA MET A 1 -49.07 52.05 21.77
C MET A 1 -49.86 51.01 20.97
N ASN A 2 -50.80 50.29 21.59
CA ASN A 2 -51.18 48.92 21.19
C ASN A 2 -52.33 48.83 20.16
N THR A 3 -52.21 47.94 19.15
CA THR A 3 -53.26 47.04 18.55
C THR A 3 -54.55 47.64 17.94
N PRO A 4 -55.47 46.85 17.32
CA PRO A 4 -55.47 46.07 16.05
C PRO A 4 -56.56 46.64 15.06
N PRO A 5 -57.32 45.94 14.16
CA PRO A 5 -57.26 44.59 13.53
C PRO A 5 -57.52 44.56 11.98
N ASP A 6 -57.79 43.37 11.41
CA ASP A 6 -58.71 42.94 10.29
C ASP A 6 -58.98 43.77 9.00
N THR A 7 -59.31 43.25 7.81
CA THR A 7 -59.22 42.00 7.00
C THR A 7 -59.83 42.31 5.61
N SER A 8 -59.35 41.69 4.50
CA SER A 8 -60.18 41.22 3.35
C SER A 8 -59.33 40.56 2.24
N SER A 9 -59.96 39.68 1.45
CA SER A 9 -59.37 38.82 0.39
C SER A 9 -59.67 39.41 -1.03
N PRO A 10 -59.38 38.80 -2.23
CA PRO A 10 -59.20 37.36 -2.53
C PRO A 10 -58.20 36.89 -3.64
N ARG A 11 -57.94 35.56 -3.63
CA ARG A 11 -57.71 34.61 -4.76
C ARG A 11 -56.57 34.80 -5.79
N GLY A 12 -55.75 33.75 -5.94
CA GLY A 12 -54.98 33.42 -7.16
C GLY A 12 -54.05 32.20 -6.95
N ALA A 13 -54.24 31.10 -7.69
CA ALA A 13 -53.48 29.85 -7.51
C ALA A 13 -53.33 29.05 -8.83
N ALA A 14 -52.56 27.95 -8.78
CA ALA A 14 -52.31 26.95 -9.85
C ALA A 14 -51.34 27.37 -10.98
N GLN A 15 -50.68 26.48 -11.75
CA GLN A 15 -50.02 25.17 -11.53
C GLN A 15 -49.27 24.82 -12.85
N LEU A 16 -48.23 23.98 -12.80
CA LEU A 16 -47.45 23.58 -14.00
C LEU A 16 -48.19 22.62 -14.94
N ARG A 17 -48.07 22.79 -16.27
CA ARG A 17 -48.45 21.78 -17.28
C ARG A 17 -47.60 21.80 -18.58
N ARG A 18 -47.59 20.64 -19.25
CA ARG A 18 -46.64 20.08 -20.26
C ARG A 18 -46.65 20.65 -21.70
N ARG A 19 -45.55 20.33 -22.44
CA ARG A 19 -45.41 20.01 -23.91
C ARG A 19 -45.54 21.19 -24.92
N PRO A 20 -45.15 21.05 -26.22
CA PRO A 20 -44.71 19.85 -27.01
C PRO A 20 -43.40 19.98 -27.84
N LYS A 21 -43.09 18.95 -28.67
CA LYS A 21 -42.09 18.92 -29.77
C LYS A 21 -42.62 19.61 -31.04
N ALA A 22 -41.73 20.06 -31.93
CA ALA A 22 -42.03 20.44 -33.33
C ALA A 22 -40.95 19.90 -34.31
N ALA A 23 -41.27 19.82 -35.60
CA ALA A 23 -40.47 19.19 -36.67
C ALA A 23 -39.80 20.21 -37.62
N PRO A 24 -38.81 19.82 -38.45
CA PRO A 24 -38.20 20.69 -39.48
C PRO A 24 -38.92 20.61 -40.85
N PRO A 25 -38.74 21.62 -41.74
CA PRO A 25 -39.43 21.74 -43.04
C PRO A 25 -38.66 21.15 -44.25
N SER A 26 -39.28 21.22 -45.44
CA SER A 26 -38.91 20.56 -46.71
C SER A 26 -38.44 21.52 -47.85
N ASP A 27 -38.09 20.91 -49.00
CA ASP A 27 -37.92 21.46 -50.37
C ASP A 27 -36.61 22.24 -50.66
N ALA A 28 -35.71 21.76 -51.55
CA ALA A 28 -35.70 21.74 -53.04
C ALA A 28 -34.74 22.85 -53.57
N THR A 29 -33.95 22.73 -54.66
CA THR A 29 -34.19 22.14 -56.00
C THR A 29 -32.86 21.78 -56.73
N ARG A 30 -32.97 21.17 -57.94
CA ARG A 30 -31.92 20.62 -58.84
C ARG A 30 -31.00 21.63 -59.56
N ALA A 31 -29.84 21.18 -60.05
CA ALA A 31 -29.46 21.13 -61.50
C ALA A 31 -28.08 20.45 -61.70
N ASP A 32 -27.84 19.93 -62.92
CA ASP A 32 -26.81 18.93 -63.29
C ASP A 32 -25.50 19.53 -63.89
N ASP A 33 -24.42 18.72 -63.98
CA ASP A 33 -23.70 18.40 -65.24
C ASP A 33 -22.57 17.35 -65.03
N ASP A 34 -22.24 16.63 -66.11
CA ASP A 34 -21.44 15.38 -66.16
C ASP A 34 -19.90 15.54 -66.06
N ASP A 35 -19.17 14.52 -65.57
CA ASP A 35 -18.53 13.47 -66.43
C ASP A 35 -17.61 12.49 -65.63
N ALA A 36 -17.26 11.34 -66.22
CA ALA A 36 -16.84 10.12 -65.49
C ALA A 36 -15.33 9.86 -65.29
N ALA A 37 -14.95 9.18 -64.17
CA ALA A 37 -14.01 8.02 -64.16
C ALA A 37 -13.79 7.33 -62.77
N PHE A 38 -14.03 6.02 -62.73
CA PHE A 38 -13.40 4.96 -61.90
C PHE A 38 -13.26 5.07 -60.34
N SER A 39 -14.30 4.53 -59.69
CA SER A 39 -14.36 3.78 -58.41
C SER A 39 -13.08 3.42 -57.62
N ALA A 40 -13.09 3.80 -56.33
CA ALA A 40 -12.68 2.96 -55.19
C ALA A 40 -13.65 3.25 -54.00
N PRO A 41 -14.10 2.26 -53.21
CA PRO A 41 -15.09 2.49 -52.16
C PRO A 41 -14.45 2.95 -50.84
N ASP A 42 -14.71 4.19 -50.44
CA ASP A 42 -14.49 4.71 -49.08
C ASP A 42 -15.82 4.63 -48.29
N PRO A 43 -15.82 4.57 -46.95
CA PRO A 43 -16.96 4.08 -46.18
C PRO A 43 -18.12 5.09 -46.07
N GLY A 44 -19.34 4.60 -46.20
CA GLY A 44 -20.54 5.37 -45.92
C GLY A 44 -20.68 5.69 -44.42
N PRO A 45 -21.10 6.92 -44.05
CA PRO A 45 -21.39 7.29 -42.67
C PRO A 45 -22.82 6.89 -42.26
N ASP A 46 -22.96 6.64 -40.95
CA ASP A 46 -24.21 6.70 -40.17
C ASP A 46 -25.41 5.87 -40.67
N GLU A 47 -25.30 4.54 -40.51
CA GLU A 47 -26.48 3.79 -40.04
C GLU A 47 -26.76 4.18 -38.58
N ASP A 48 -28.02 4.49 -38.27
CA ASP A 48 -28.52 4.71 -36.90
C ASP A 48 -28.41 3.41 -36.08
N ALA A 49 -27.21 3.14 -35.57
CA ALA A 49 -26.94 2.07 -34.63
C ALA A 49 -27.68 2.37 -33.32
N VAL A 50 -28.89 1.80 -33.20
CA VAL A 50 -29.59 1.62 -31.93
C VAL A 50 -28.58 1.15 -30.90
N GLN A 51 -28.29 1.97 -29.90
CA GLN A 51 -27.42 1.60 -28.77
C GLN A 51 -28.12 0.57 -27.88
N VAL A 52 -28.25 -0.65 -28.40
CA VAL A 52 -28.31 -1.85 -27.56
C VAL A 52 -26.98 -1.85 -26.81
N LYS A 53 -27.03 -1.63 -25.49
CA LYS A 53 -25.91 -1.93 -24.62
C LYS A 53 -25.62 -3.42 -24.75
N SER A 54 -24.64 -3.79 -25.58
CA SER A 54 -24.07 -5.12 -25.52
C SER A 54 -23.35 -5.25 -24.18
N GLU A 55 -23.99 -5.93 -23.23
CA GLU A 55 -23.33 -6.29 -21.99
C GLU A 55 -22.10 -7.13 -22.34
N LYS A 56 -20.95 -6.79 -21.75
CA LYS A 56 -19.72 -7.55 -21.97
C LYS A 56 -19.88 -8.94 -21.38
N LYS A 57 -20.24 -9.91 -22.23
CA LYS A 57 -20.36 -11.32 -21.84
C LYS A 57 -19.02 -11.79 -21.26
N THR A 58 -19.10 -12.37 -20.07
CA THR A 58 -17.93 -12.84 -19.32
C THR A 58 -17.66 -14.29 -19.70
N PHE A 59 -16.42 -14.62 -20.06
CA PHE A 59 -16.04 -15.98 -20.46
C PHE A 59 -15.33 -16.71 -19.32
N GLY A 60 -15.76 -17.94 -19.06
CA GLY A 60 -15.21 -18.84 -18.06
C GLY A 60 -14.51 -20.03 -18.71
N ARG A 61 -13.53 -20.60 -18.01
CA ARG A 61 -12.78 -21.80 -18.43
C ARG A 61 -12.86 -22.89 -17.36
N THR A 62 -13.27 -24.09 -17.75
CA THR A 62 -13.19 -25.28 -16.88
C THR A 62 -11.73 -25.75 -16.75
N PRO A 63 -11.40 -26.60 -15.75
CA PRO A 63 -10.06 -27.20 -15.62
C PRO A 63 -9.60 -28.00 -16.85
N ASP A 64 -10.55 -28.54 -17.62
CA ASP A 64 -10.30 -29.29 -18.86
C ASP A 64 -10.09 -28.37 -20.09
N GLY A 65 -10.18 -27.04 -19.90
CA GLY A 65 -9.97 -26.02 -20.94
C GLY A 65 -11.21 -25.58 -21.72
N THR A 66 -12.39 -26.14 -21.42
CA THR A 66 -13.65 -25.77 -22.08
C THR A 66 -14.04 -24.34 -21.74
N VAL A 67 -14.21 -23.50 -22.77
CA VAL A 67 -14.69 -22.12 -22.63
C VAL A 67 -16.21 -22.09 -22.66
N PHE A 68 -16.83 -21.34 -21.75
CA PHE A 68 -18.28 -21.11 -21.70
C PHE A 68 -18.60 -19.65 -21.36
N VAL A 69 -19.80 -19.19 -21.69
CA VAL A 69 -20.30 -17.88 -21.22
C VAL A 69 -20.76 -18.05 -19.78
N VAL A 70 -20.25 -17.25 -18.85
CA VAL A 70 -20.65 -17.28 -17.44
C VAL A 70 -21.96 -16.51 -17.29
N PRO A 71 -23.07 -17.15 -16.88
CA PRO A 71 -24.34 -16.47 -16.64
C PRO A 71 -24.26 -15.44 -15.52
N THR A 72 -25.07 -14.40 -15.59
CA THR A 72 -25.05 -13.28 -14.64
C THR A 72 -25.78 -13.63 -13.35
N THR A 73 -25.05 -13.68 -12.23
CA THR A 73 -25.64 -13.87 -10.90
C THR A 73 -25.92 -12.54 -10.21
N HIS A 74 -26.92 -12.52 -9.34
CA HIS A 74 -27.34 -11.35 -8.56
C HIS A 74 -26.99 -11.50 -7.07
N ASP A 75 -26.84 -10.38 -6.36
CA ASP A 75 -26.42 -10.37 -4.96
C ASP A 75 -27.44 -11.08 -4.03
N MET A 76 -26.90 -11.82 -3.04
CA MET A 76 -27.70 -12.62 -2.11
C MET A 76 -28.62 -11.77 -1.21
N VAL A 77 -28.21 -10.56 -0.80
CA VAL A 77 -28.98 -9.76 0.15
C VAL A 77 -30.27 -9.26 -0.51
N SER A 78 -30.18 -8.73 -1.73
CA SER A 78 -31.37 -8.37 -2.52
C SER A 78 -32.22 -9.60 -2.84
N GLN A 79 -31.60 -10.70 -3.29
CA GLN A 79 -32.29 -11.95 -3.58
C GLN A 79 -33.07 -12.52 -2.37
N LEU A 80 -32.52 -12.43 -1.16
CA LEU A 80 -33.12 -12.98 0.05
C LEU A 80 -34.13 -12.02 0.69
N LEU A 81 -33.84 -10.71 0.75
CA LEU A 81 -34.63 -9.75 1.51
C LEU A 81 -35.61 -8.89 0.69
N ASP A 82 -35.47 -8.74 -0.63
CA ASP A 82 -36.45 -7.99 -1.44
C ASP A 82 -37.77 -8.78 -1.55
N PRO A 83 -38.90 -8.30 -1.00
CA PRO A 83 -40.18 -9.00 -1.08
C PRO A 83 -40.79 -9.04 -2.49
N ARG A 84 -40.22 -8.30 -3.46
CA ARG A 84 -40.69 -8.26 -4.85
C ARG A 84 -40.15 -9.39 -5.70
N GLN A 85 -39.05 -10.02 -5.29
CA GLN A 85 -38.45 -11.15 -6.00
C GLN A 85 -39.09 -12.46 -5.56
N PRO A 86 -39.36 -13.41 -6.48
CA PRO A 86 -39.86 -14.73 -6.13
C PRO A 86 -38.86 -15.46 -5.21
N LYS A 87 -39.37 -16.14 -4.19
CA LYS A 87 -38.58 -16.89 -3.21
C LYS A 87 -38.66 -18.38 -3.50
N ASN A 88 -37.50 -19.03 -3.54
CA ASN A 88 -37.39 -20.47 -3.74
C ASN A 88 -37.50 -21.23 -2.40
N LEU A 89 -37.54 -22.56 -2.42
CA LEU A 89 -37.62 -23.34 -1.18
C LEU A 89 -36.37 -23.14 -0.32
N SER A 90 -35.20 -23.01 -0.95
CA SER A 90 -33.94 -22.66 -0.27
C SER A 90 -34.01 -21.32 0.46
N ASP A 91 -34.54 -20.26 -0.18
CA ASP A 91 -34.72 -18.94 0.46
C ASP A 91 -35.66 -19.02 1.66
N LEU A 92 -36.81 -19.70 1.50
CA LEU A 92 -37.79 -19.87 2.57
C LEU A 92 -37.22 -20.67 3.75
N ALA A 93 -36.37 -21.67 3.49
CA ALA A 93 -35.66 -22.40 4.53
C ALA A 93 -34.66 -21.52 5.29
N VAL A 94 -33.87 -20.68 4.58
CA VAL A 94 -32.98 -19.70 5.22
C VAL A 94 -33.78 -18.72 6.06
N LEU A 95 -34.82 -18.09 5.50
CA LEU A 95 -35.68 -17.14 6.22
C LEU A 95 -36.35 -17.77 7.46
N ALA A 96 -36.79 -19.03 7.38
CA ALA A 96 -37.32 -19.77 8.52
C ALA A 96 -36.26 -19.98 9.61
N ILE A 97 -35.03 -20.36 9.25
CA ILE A 97 -33.92 -20.51 10.20
C ILE A 97 -33.58 -19.17 10.87
N LEU A 98 -33.54 -18.06 10.12
CA LEU A 98 -33.32 -16.73 10.68
C LEU A 98 -34.46 -16.31 11.63
N ALA A 99 -35.71 -16.57 11.25
CA ALA A 99 -36.87 -16.32 12.10
C ALA A 99 -36.83 -17.13 13.40
N LEU A 100 -36.36 -18.39 13.36
CA LEU A 100 -36.15 -19.21 14.56
C LEU A 100 -35.07 -18.63 15.49
N HIS A 101 -33.98 -18.08 14.97
CA HIS A 101 -32.97 -17.39 15.79
C HIS A 101 -33.55 -16.14 16.46
N ILE A 102 -34.35 -15.34 15.75
CA ILE A 102 -35.01 -14.15 16.31
C ILE A 102 -36.07 -14.56 17.37
N LEU A 103 -36.87 -15.58 17.09
CA LEU A 103 -37.87 -16.11 18.03
C LEU A 103 -37.19 -16.63 19.31
N ALA A 104 -36.06 -17.33 19.18
CA ALA A 104 -35.24 -17.76 20.32
C ALA A 104 -34.76 -16.55 21.15
N ALA A 105 -34.36 -15.45 20.51
CA ALA A 105 -33.93 -14.23 21.22
C ALA A 105 -35.06 -13.58 22.02
N CYS A 106 -36.30 -13.69 21.55
CA CYS A 106 -37.49 -13.24 22.27
C CYS A 106 -37.84 -14.19 23.44
N VAL A 107 -37.92 -15.50 23.18
CA VAL A 107 -38.55 -16.49 24.08
C VAL A 107 -37.61 -17.05 25.15
N LEU A 108 -36.29 -17.12 24.94
CA LEU A 108 -35.39 -17.76 25.92
C LEU A 108 -35.38 -17.04 27.29
N PRO A 109 -35.25 -17.76 28.42
CA PRO A 109 -35.00 -17.15 29.72
C PRO A 109 -33.67 -16.37 29.74
N ALA A 110 -33.63 -15.24 30.47
CA ALA A 110 -32.50 -14.30 30.46
C ALA A 110 -31.12 -14.95 30.71
N GLY A 111 -31.02 -15.89 31.67
CA GLY A 111 -29.78 -16.60 31.98
C GLY A 111 -29.26 -17.51 30.86
N TRP A 112 -30.13 -17.97 29.96
CA TRP A 112 -29.76 -18.83 28.83
C TRP A 112 -29.47 -18.04 27.55
N LYS A 113 -29.93 -16.79 27.42
CA LYS A 113 -29.73 -16.01 26.18
C LYS A 113 -28.25 -15.88 25.83
N ARG A 114 -27.40 -15.38 26.74
CA ARG A 114 -25.96 -15.18 26.49
C ARG A 114 -25.24 -16.45 26.02
N PRO A 115 -25.26 -17.58 26.77
CA PRO A 115 -24.54 -18.79 26.34
C PRO A 115 -25.11 -19.39 25.05
N VAL A 116 -26.43 -19.38 24.85
CA VAL A 116 -27.03 -19.96 23.63
C VAL A 116 -26.69 -19.13 22.39
N PHE A 117 -26.74 -17.79 22.46
CA PHE A 117 -26.36 -16.95 21.33
C PHE A 117 -24.84 -16.92 21.08
N ALA A 118 -24.01 -17.04 22.13
CA ALA A 118 -22.57 -17.24 21.97
C ALA A 118 -22.28 -18.55 21.23
N LEU A 119 -22.86 -19.68 21.67
CA LEU A 119 -22.68 -20.98 21.04
C LEU A 119 -23.23 -21.02 19.61
N ALA A 120 -24.38 -20.41 19.35
CA ALA A 120 -24.96 -20.31 18.01
C ALA A 120 -24.02 -19.53 17.08
N PHE A 121 -23.53 -18.36 17.50
CA PHE A 121 -22.56 -17.60 16.70
C PHE A 121 -21.26 -18.39 16.48
N LEU A 122 -20.67 -18.98 17.53
CA LEU A 122 -19.44 -19.75 17.40
C LEU A 122 -19.60 -20.97 16.49
N PHE A 123 -20.77 -21.62 16.48
CA PHE A 123 -21.11 -22.69 15.55
C PHE A 123 -21.15 -22.18 14.10
N TRP A 124 -21.89 -21.11 13.80
CA TRP A 124 -21.97 -20.57 12.45
C TRP A 124 -20.63 -20.00 11.97
N ARG A 125 -19.85 -19.41 12.88
CA ARG A 125 -18.48 -18.95 12.64
C ARG A 125 -17.53 -20.11 12.31
N ALA A 126 -17.61 -21.21 13.04
CA ALA A 126 -16.86 -22.42 12.73
C ALA A 126 -17.32 -23.04 11.40
N ALA A 127 -18.62 -23.06 11.11
CA ALA A 127 -19.15 -23.51 9.81
C ALA A 127 -18.63 -22.63 8.67
N TYR A 128 -18.52 -21.31 8.87
CA TYR A 128 -17.99 -20.37 7.89
C TYR A 128 -16.48 -20.53 7.67
N ASN A 129 -15.64 -20.40 8.71
CA ASN A 129 -14.19 -20.41 8.51
C ASN A 129 -13.59 -21.83 8.42
N ILE A 130 -14.10 -22.81 9.17
CA ILE A 130 -13.57 -24.19 9.19
C ILE A 130 -14.37 -25.08 8.22
N GLY A 131 -15.69 -25.00 8.23
CA GLY A 131 -16.57 -25.83 7.38
C GLY A 131 -16.39 -25.54 5.89
N ILE A 132 -16.65 -24.30 5.46
CA ILE A 132 -16.41 -23.88 4.06
C ILE A 132 -14.91 -24.01 3.73
N GLY A 133 -14.02 -23.64 4.67
CA GLY A 133 -12.57 -23.81 4.52
C GLY A 133 -12.15 -25.24 4.17
N ALA A 134 -12.69 -26.25 4.87
CA ALA A 134 -12.40 -27.66 4.58
C ALA A 134 -12.94 -28.10 3.21
N LEU A 135 -14.15 -27.66 2.83
CA LEU A 135 -14.74 -27.96 1.52
C LEU A 135 -13.90 -27.36 0.38
N LEU A 136 -13.54 -26.08 0.47
CA LEU A 136 -12.70 -25.36 -0.49
C LEU A 136 -11.28 -25.95 -0.56
N HIS A 137 -10.66 -26.25 0.58
CA HIS A 137 -9.32 -26.83 0.63
C HIS A 137 -9.24 -28.19 -0.08
N VAL A 138 -10.25 -29.04 0.13
CA VAL A 138 -10.36 -30.36 -0.50
C VAL A 138 -10.76 -30.25 -1.98
N GLN A 139 -11.58 -29.26 -2.34
CA GLN A 139 -11.91 -28.91 -3.72
C GLN A 139 -10.66 -28.44 -4.51
N SER A 140 -9.88 -27.50 -3.99
CA SER A 140 -8.68 -26.97 -4.66
C SER A 140 -7.61 -28.03 -4.93
N ARG A 141 -7.49 -29.05 -4.09
CA ARG A 141 -6.46 -30.10 -4.22
C ARG A 141 -6.91 -31.33 -5.00
N HIS A 142 -8.20 -31.67 -4.96
CA HIS A 142 -8.69 -32.95 -5.44
C HIS A 142 -10.00 -32.86 -6.27
N GLY A 143 -10.55 -31.66 -6.48
CA GLY A 143 -11.82 -31.47 -7.19
C GLY A 143 -12.99 -32.25 -6.58
N ARG A 144 -13.00 -32.49 -5.25
CA ARG A 144 -13.96 -33.46 -4.67
C ARG A 144 -15.41 -33.03 -4.78
N LEU A 145 -15.74 -31.73 -4.76
CA LEU A 145 -17.15 -31.30 -4.87
C LEU A 145 -17.70 -31.65 -6.26
N ILE A 146 -16.92 -31.36 -7.31
CA ILE A 146 -17.22 -31.76 -8.69
C ILE A 146 -17.25 -33.29 -8.81
N THR A 147 -16.28 -33.97 -8.20
CA THR A 147 -16.19 -35.44 -8.23
C THR A 147 -17.38 -36.10 -7.52
N TRP A 148 -17.87 -35.52 -6.41
CA TRP A 148 -19.08 -35.98 -5.72
C TRP A 148 -20.32 -35.72 -6.55
N ALA A 149 -20.47 -34.52 -7.15
CA ALA A 149 -21.57 -34.23 -8.05
C ALA A 149 -21.64 -35.19 -9.24
N ARG A 150 -20.49 -35.47 -9.87
CA ARG A 150 -20.34 -36.44 -10.98
C ARG A 150 -20.63 -37.88 -10.51
N ARG A 151 -20.10 -38.30 -9.36
CA ARG A 151 -20.37 -39.64 -8.78
C ARG A 151 -21.84 -39.83 -8.39
N TRP A 152 -22.51 -38.77 -7.94
CA TRP A 152 -23.91 -38.78 -7.53
C TRP A 152 -24.87 -38.48 -8.69
N ARG A 153 -24.34 -38.19 -9.90
CA ARG A 153 -25.10 -37.84 -11.10
C ARG A 153 -26.12 -36.72 -10.83
N LEU A 154 -25.71 -35.67 -10.11
CA LEU A 154 -26.64 -34.62 -9.65
C LEU A 154 -27.27 -33.82 -10.79
N PHE A 155 -26.55 -33.69 -11.91
CA PHE A 155 -26.91 -32.84 -13.05
C PHE A 155 -27.22 -33.65 -14.32
N ASP A 156 -27.12 -34.98 -14.28
CA ASP A 156 -27.43 -35.85 -15.42
C ASP A 156 -28.96 -35.92 -15.62
N ASP A 157 -29.44 -35.70 -16.85
CA ASP A 157 -30.86 -35.82 -17.19
C ASP A 157 -31.41 -37.23 -16.86
N PRO A 158 -32.48 -37.35 -16.05
CA PRO A 158 -33.17 -38.62 -15.81
C PRO A 158 -33.60 -39.39 -17.07
N ALA A 159 -33.81 -38.73 -18.21
CA ALA A 159 -34.17 -39.36 -19.48
C ALA A 159 -32.98 -39.91 -20.27
N GLY A 160 -31.74 -39.59 -19.89
CA GLY A 160 -30.52 -39.97 -20.60
C GLY A 160 -30.12 -41.45 -20.47
N ALA A 161 -29.31 -41.93 -21.42
CA ALA A 161 -28.78 -43.30 -21.48
C ALA A 161 -27.79 -43.59 -20.33
N GLY A 162 -28.34 -43.85 -19.15
CA GLY A 162 -27.61 -44.10 -17.91
C GLY A 162 -28.46 -43.99 -16.66
N GLY A 163 -29.57 -43.22 -16.71
CA GLY A 163 -30.54 -43.05 -15.64
C GLY A 163 -30.00 -42.29 -14.42
N ASN A 164 -30.60 -41.15 -14.12
CA ASN A 164 -30.35 -40.46 -12.85
C ASN A 164 -31.00 -41.28 -11.70
N PRO A 165 -30.24 -41.77 -10.69
CA PRO A 165 -30.81 -42.57 -9.60
C PRO A 165 -31.75 -41.76 -8.69
N ARG A 166 -31.82 -40.42 -8.82
CA ARG A 166 -32.64 -39.54 -7.98
C ARG A 166 -33.35 -38.45 -8.80
N PRO A 167 -34.34 -38.78 -9.65
CA PRO A 167 -35.03 -37.81 -10.51
C PRO A 167 -35.80 -36.71 -9.76
N TRP A 168 -36.07 -36.88 -8.47
CA TRP A 168 -36.65 -35.83 -7.63
C TRP A 168 -35.61 -34.74 -7.27
N LEU A 169 -34.35 -35.13 -7.06
CA LEU A 169 -33.27 -34.23 -6.66
C LEU A 169 -32.80 -33.40 -7.85
N TYR A 170 -32.64 -34.02 -9.02
CA TYR A 170 -32.39 -33.31 -10.28
C TYR A 170 -33.49 -32.26 -10.55
N ARG A 171 -34.77 -32.63 -10.48
CA ARG A 171 -35.89 -31.69 -10.70
C ARG A 171 -35.94 -30.56 -9.67
N LEU A 172 -35.58 -30.84 -8.41
CA LEU A 172 -35.47 -29.83 -7.37
C LEU A 172 -34.32 -28.85 -7.68
N LEU A 173 -33.12 -29.36 -7.95
CA LEU A 173 -31.94 -28.55 -8.28
C LEU A 173 -32.17 -27.69 -9.52
N LYS A 174 -32.71 -28.27 -10.60
CA LYS A 174 -33.05 -27.56 -11.84
C LYS A 174 -33.95 -26.36 -11.57
N ARG A 175 -35.10 -26.60 -10.91
CA ARG A 175 -36.04 -25.52 -10.55
C ARG A 175 -35.43 -24.47 -9.62
N GLU A 176 -34.64 -24.87 -8.62
CA GLU A 176 -34.04 -23.94 -7.66
C GLU A 176 -32.93 -23.08 -8.27
N LEU A 177 -32.16 -23.60 -9.24
CA LEU A 177 -31.09 -22.86 -9.92
C LEU A 177 -31.63 -21.96 -11.05
N GLU A 178 -32.51 -22.47 -11.92
CA GLU A 178 -33.10 -21.70 -13.02
C GLU A 178 -33.93 -20.51 -12.52
N ALA A 179 -34.69 -20.69 -11.44
CA ALA A 179 -35.42 -19.58 -10.82
C ALA A 179 -34.52 -18.54 -10.11
N LYS A 180 -33.22 -18.83 -9.90
CA LYS A 180 -32.23 -17.90 -9.33
C LYS A 180 -31.36 -17.19 -10.37
N VAL A 181 -31.24 -17.75 -11.56
CA VAL A 181 -30.49 -17.20 -12.70
C VAL A 181 -31.43 -17.24 -13.91
N PRO A 182 -32.39 -16.29 -13.99
CA PRO A 182 -33.46 -16.32 -14.99
C PRO A 182 -33.01 -15.90 -16.39
N GLU A 183 -31.81 -15.32 -16.53
CA GLU A 183 -31.24 -14.83 -17.78
C GLU A 183 -29.95 -15.60 -18.11
N ASP A 184 -29.75 -15.91 -19.39
CA ASP A 184 -28.53 -16.55 -19.95
C ASP A 184 -28.07 -17.87 -19.27
N TYR A 185 -28.95 -18.60 -18.56
CA TYR A 185 -28.65 -19.89 -17.91
C TYR A 185 -29.64 -20.99 -18.29
N ALA A 186 -29.11 -22.11 -18.79
CA ALA A 186 -29.82 -23.37 -18.95
C ALA A 186 -29.12 -24.45 -18.12
N PHE A 187 -29.86 -25.14 -17.24
CA PHE A 187 -29.29 -26.08 -16.27
C PHE A 187 -28.52 -27.23 -16.94
N ASP A 188 -29.01 -27.75 -18.06
CA ASP A 188 -28.44 -28.91 -18.76
C ASP A 188 -27.27 -28.57 -19.69
N GLU A 189 -27.14 -27.31 -20.10
CA GLU A 189 -26.07 -26.84 -20.99
C GLU A 189 -24.85 -26.32 -20.21
N ALA A 190 -25.07 -25.88 -18.96
CA ALA A 190 -24.02 -25.34 -18.12
C ALA A 190 -23.01 -26.43 -17.66
N PRO A 191 -21.71 -26.12 -17.60
CA PRO A 191 -20.70 -27.10 -17.17
C PRO A 191 -20.91 -27.51 -15.71
N ILE A 192 -20.54 -28.76 -15.40
CA ILE A 192 -20.69 -29.33 -14.05
C ILE A 192 -19.95 -28.51 -12.98
N GLU A 193 -18.84 -27.87 -13.34
CA GLU A 193 -18.10 -26.93 -12.50
C GLU A 193 -18.98 -25.76 -12.04
N TYR A 194 -19.71 -25.13 -12.96
CA TYR A 194 -20.58 -23.99 -12.70
C TYR A 194 -21.83 -24.40 -11.91
N ASN A 195 -22.48 -25.50 -12.29
CA ASN A 195 -23.63 -26.02 -11.56
C ASN A 195 -23.26 -26.46 -10.13
N THR A 196 -22.09 -27.06 -9.94
CA THR A 196 -21.58 -27.39 -8.59
C THR A 196 -21.30 -26.12 -7.78
N TRP A 197 -20.71 -25.09 -8.41
CA TRP A 197 -20.46 -23.79 -7.75
C TRP A 197 -21.76 -23.09 -7.33
N LEU A 198 -22.82 -23.11 -8.16
CA LEU A 198 -24.12 -22.55 -7.81
C LEU A 198 -24.75 -23.25 -6.59
N VAL A 199 -24.67 -24.59 -6.51
CA VAL A 199 -25.14 -25.35 -5.35
C VAL A 199 -24.31 -25.02 -4.10
N PHE A 200 -22.98 -24.96 -4.24
CA PHE A 200 -22.08 -24.55 -3.16
C PHE A 200 -22.40 -23.14 -2.67
N ARG A 201 -22.66 -22.18 -3.57
CA ARG A 201 -23.05 -20.81 -3.23
C ARG A 201 -24.31 -20.76 -2.34
N ARG A 202 -25.34 -21.57 -2.62
CA ARG A 202 -26.55 -21.61 -1.77
C ARG A 202 -26.27 -22.16 -0.37
N PHE A 203 -25.31 -23.07 -0.23
CA PHE A 203 -24.82 -23.52 1.08
C PHE A 203 -24.05 -22.41 1.82
N VAL A 204 -23.23 -21.62 1.10
CA VAL A 204 -22.55 -20.44 1.65
C VAL A 204 -23.55 -19.37 2.10
N ASP A 205 -24.59 -19.08 1.31
CA ASP A 205 -25.63 -18.08 1.65
C ASP A 205 -26.28 -18.36 3.01
N LEU A 206 -26.68 -19.62 3.26
CA LEU A 206 -27.24 -20.06 4.53
C LEU A 206 -26.29 -19.78 5.69
N ILE A 207 -25.03 -20.20 5.57
CA ILE A 207 -24.03 -20.04 6.63
C ILE A 207 -23.74 -18.56 6.90
N LEU A 208 -23.53 -17.76 5.84
CA LEU A 208 -23.15 -16.35 5.95
C LEU A 208 -24.28 -15.52 6.58
N MET A 209 -25.53 -15.79 6.22
CA MET A 209 -26.68 -15.13 6.83
C MET A 209 -26.89 -15.56 8.29
N CYS A 210 -26.72 -16.84 8.63
CA CYS A 210 -26.86 -17.29 10.00
C CYS A 210 -25.71 -16.78 10.89
N ASP A 211 -24.47 -16.74 10.40
CA ASP A 211 -23.32 -16.14 11.10
C ASP A 211 -23.56 -14.65 11.39
N PHE A 212 -23.95 -13.87 10.39
CA PHE A 212 -24.20 -12.44 10.57
C PHE A 212 -25.37 -12.15 11.52
N VAL A 213 -26.50 -12.86 11.37
CA VAL A 213 -27.67 -12.64 12.23
C VAL A 213 -27.43 -13.13 13.66
N SER A 214 -26.77 -14.28 13.85
CA SER A 214 -26.42 -14.76 15.19
C SER A 214 -25.42 -13.84 15.90
N TYR A 215 -24.46 -13.24 15.18
CA TYR A 215 -23.59 -12.19 15.72
C TYR A 215 -24.38 -10.97 16.20
N CYS A 216 -25.27 -10.43 15.35
CA CYS A 216 -26.09 -9.28 15.69
C CYS A 216 -27.02 -9.55 16.88
N LEU A 217 -27.63 -10.74 16.95
CA LEU A 217 -28.46 -11.16 18.09
C LEU A 217 -27.63 -11.35 19.36
N PHE A 218 -26.44 -11.93 19.28
CA PHE A 218 -25.53 -12.03 20.42
C PHE A 218 -25.12 -10.66 20.95
N ALA A 219 -24.76 -9.73 20.06
CA ALA A 219 -24.42 -8.35 20.43
C ALA A 219 -25.60 -7.61 21.08
N ALA A 220 -26.83 -7.79 20.57
CA ALA A 220 -28.03 -7.23 21.17
C ALA A 220 -28.34 -7.83 22.56
N VAL A 221 -28.16 -9.14 22.73
CA VAL A 221 -28.37 -9.86 24.01
C VAL A 221 -27.35 -9.46 25.08
N CYS A 222 -26.11 -9.14 24.69
CA CYS A 222 -25.04 -8.74 25.60
C CYS A 222 -24.91 -7.21 25.76
N GLY A 223 -25.69 -6.45 24.99
CA GLY A 223 -25.70 -4.99 25.00
C GLY A 223 -26.22 -4.42 26.31
N HIS A 224 -25.51 -3.44 26.87
CA HIS A 224 -25.94 -2.72 28.07
C HIS A 224 -25.37 -1.30 28.12
N THR A 225 -25.93 -0.47 29.00
CA THR A 225 -25.37 0.85 29.31
C THR A 225 -24.43 0.74 30.52
N PRO A 226 -23.15 1.14 30.41
CA PRO A 226 -22.23 1.13 31.54
C PRO A 226 -22.71 2.01 32.70
N ARG A 227 -22.53 1.53 33.94
CA ARG A 227 -22.94 2.28 35.14
C ARG A 227 -22.07 3.52 35.31
N GLY A 228 -22.71 4.69 35.44
CA GLY A 228 -22.01 5.97 35.59
C GLY A 228 -21.46 6.58 34.30
N GLU A 229 -21.82 6.05 33.12
CA GLU A 229 -21.44 6.66 31.85
C GLU A 229 -22.08 8.05 31.68
N GLY A 230 -21.25 9.09 31.58
CA GLY A 230 -21.71 10.45 31.28
C GLY A 230 -22.19 10.57 29.84
N LEU A 231 -23.19 11.43 29.60
CA LEU A 231 -23.85 11.61 28.29
C LEU A 231 -22.86 11.82 27.12
N LEU A 232 -21.80 12.60 27.33
CA LEU A 232 -20.76 12.85 26.33
C LEU A 232 -19.97 11.57 25.97
N MET A 233 -19.66 10.73 26.95
CA MET A 233 -18.95 9.46 26.72
C MET A 233 -19.85 8.47 25.97
N GLY A 234 -21.12 8.33 26.40
CA GLY A 234 -22.10 7.50 25.70
C GLY A 234 -22.33 7.95 24.26
N ALA A 235 -22.47 9.26 24.02
CA ALA A 235 -22.61 9.82 22.69
C ALA A 235 -21.36 9.58 21.82
N ALA A 236 -20.15 9.78 22.36
CA ALA A 236 -18.90 9.52 21.65
C ALA A 236 -18.74 8.03 21.30
N ARG A 237 -19.05 7.13 22.24
CA ARG A 237 -19.00 5.68 22.07
C ARG A 237 -19.95 5.20 20.98
N TRP A 238 -21.20 5.68 20.97
CA TRP A 238 -22.17 5.37 19.92
C TRP A 238 -21.79 5.99 18.57
N ALA A 239 -21.33 7.25 18.53
CA ALA A 239 -20.91 7.91 17.30
C ALA A 239 -19.72 7.19 16.64
N LEU A 240 -18.70 6.82 17.43
CA LEU A 240 -17.54 6.08 16.95
C LEU A 240 -17.91 4.66 16.51
N GLY A 241 -18.76 3.96 17.26
CA GLY A 241 -19.27 2.64 16.88
C GLY A 241 -20.06 2.66 15.57
N LEU A 242 -20.97 3.62 15.40
CA LEU A 242 -21.73 3.82 14.16
C LEU A 242 -20.81 4.21 12.98
N ALA A 243 -19.79 5.04 13.22
CA ALA A 243 -18.80 5.38 12.18
C ALA A 243 -18.00 4.14 11.72
N LEU A 244 -17.61 3.26 12.65
CA LEU A 244 -16.93 2.00 12.34
C LEU A 244 -17.84 1.02 11.56
N VAL A 245 -19.13 0.95 11.89
CA VAL A 245 -20.11 0.15 11.14
C VAL A 245 -20.38 0.73 9.74
N GLY A 246 -20.50 2.06 9.61
CA GLY A 246 -20.66 2.73 8.32
C GLY A 246 -19.43 2.54 7.41
N PHE A 247 -18.23 2.69 7.97
CA PHE A 247 -16.98 2.38 7.28
C PHE A 247 -16.91 0.91 6.85
N ASN A 248 -17.35 -0.01 7.70
CA ASN A 248 -17.39 -1.43 7.39
C ASN A 248 -18.30 -1.75 6.20
N LEU A 249 -19.53 -1.21 6.21
CA LEU A 249 -20.49 -1.37 5.12
C LEU A 249 -19.92 -0.81 3.80
N TRP A 250 -19.33 0.40 3.85
CA TRP A 250 -18.66 0.99 2.68
C TRP A 250 -17.52 0.10 2.16
N VAL A 251 -16.64 -0.42 3.04
CA VAL A 251 -15.57 -1.36 2.66
C VAL A 251 -16.12 -2.61 1.97
N LYS A 252 -17.19 -3.21 2.51
CA LYS A 252 -17.80 -4.43 1.94
C LYS A 252 -18.44 -4.15 0.58
N LEU A 253 -19.18 -3.04 0.44
CA LEU A 253 -19.84 -2.66 -0.81
C LEU A 253 -18.83 -2.32 -1.92
N ASP A 254 -17.79 -1.53 -1.63
CA ASP A 254 -16.77 -1.18 -2.62
C ASP A 254 -15.88 -2.38 -2.98
N ALA A 255 -15.59 -3.27 -2.02
CA ALA A 255 -14.91 -4.53 -2.34
C ALA A 255 -15.76 -5.45 -3.24
N HIS A 256 -17.07 -5.58 -2.97
CA HIS A 256 -18.00 -6.34 -3.81
C HIS A 256 -18.13 -5.74 -5.21
N ARG A 257 -18.10 -4.40 -5.34
CA ARG A 257 -18.09 -3.70 -6.65
C ARG A 257 -16.92 -4.15 -7.53
N VAL A 258 -15.74 -4.37 -6.95
CA VAL A 258 -14.50 -4.75 -7.65
C VAL A 258 -14.46 -6.25 -7.95
N VAL A 259 -14.68 -7.09 -6.93
CA VAL A 259 -14.47 -8.55 -6.99
C VAL A 259 -15.62 -9.30 -7.69
N LYS A 260 -16.84 -8.74 -7.62
CA LYS A 260 -18.10 -9.37 -8.04
C LYS A 260 -18.42 -10.67 -7.31
N ASP A 261 -19.63 -11.17 -7.55
CA ASP A 261 -20.15 -12.43 -7.04
C ASP A 261 -19.19 -13.62 -7.22
N PHE A 262 -18.54 -13.75 -8.38
CA PHE A 262 -17.69 -14.89 -8.72
C PHE A 262 -16.62 -15.14 -7.64
N ALA A 263 -15.78 -14.14 -7.37
CA ALA A 263 -14.70 -14.27 -6.40
C ALA A 263 -15.14 -13.93 -4.96
N TRP A 264 -16.31 -13.31 -4.75
CA TRP A 264 -16.94 -13.24 -3.41
C TRP A 264 -17.35 -14.63 -2.89
N TYR A 265 -17.72 -15.55 -3.80
CA TYR A 265 -18.08 -16.93 -3.50
C TYR A 265 -17.02 -17.95 -3.94
N TRP A 266 -15.75 -17.54 -3.99
CA TRP A 266 -14.59 -18.43 -4.28
C TRP A 266 -14.76 -19.31 -5.54
N GLY A 267 -15.32 -18.74 -6.62
CA GLY A 267 -15.60 -19.46 -7.86
C GLY A 267 -14.37 -20.01 -8.57
N ASP A 268 -13.20 -19.41 -8.34
CA ASP A 268 -11.88 -19.85 -8.81
C ASP A 268 -11.46 -21.24 -8.30
N PHE A 269 -12.09 -21.73 -7.23
CA PHE A 269 -11.97 -23.12 -6.78
C PHE A 269 -12.70 -24.14 -7.68
N PHE A 270 -13.53 -23.68 -8.63
CA PHE A 270 -14.34 -24.53 -9.51
C PHE A 270 -14.00 -24.34 -10.99
N TYR A 271 -13.91 -23.08 -11.44
CA TYR A 271 -13.59 -22.69 -12.81
C TYR A 271 -12.93 -21.30 -12.82
N LEU A 272 -12.15 -20.97 -13.85
CA LEU A 272 -11.52 -19.66 -13.97
C LEU A 272 -12.35 -18.72 -14.85
N ILE A 273 -12.15 -17.41 -14.71
CA ILE A 273 -12.76 -16.39 -15.58
C ILE A 273 -11.65 -15.60 -16.28
N ASP A 274 -11.83 -15.36 -17.58
CA ASP A 274 -10.95 -14.54 -18.42
C ASP A 274 -11.22 -13.04 -18.17
N GLN A 275 -10.92 -12.56 -16.97
CA GLN A 275 -11.11 -11.15 -16.58
C GLN A 275 -9.96 -10.63 -15.72
N ASP A 276 -9.28 -9.60 -16.21
CA ASP A 276 -8.30 -8.84 -15.43
C ASP A 276 -9.00 -8.04 -14.32
N LEU A 277 -8.78 -8.44 -13.07
CA LEU A 277 -9.23 -7.68 -11.89
C LEU A 277 -8.41 -6.39 -11.74
N THR A 278 -8.99 -5.27 -12.16
CA THR A 278 -8.44 -3.94 -11.84
C THR A 278 -8.64 -3.65 -10.35
N PHE A 279 -7.60 -3.88 -9.54
CA PHE A 279 -7.59 -3.59 -8.12
C PHE A 279 -7.66 -2.07 -7.84
N ASP A 280 -8.87 -1.53 -7.81
CA ASP A 280 -9.16 -0.14 -7.44
C ASP A 280 -9.94 -0.03 -6.12
N GLY A 281 -10.22 1.20 -5.68
CA GLY A 281 -10.98 1.45 -4.44
C GLY A 281 -10.28 0.88 -3.21
N VAL A 282 -11.00 0.13 -2.37
CA VAL A 282 -10.44 -0.43 -1.12
C VAL A 282 -9.22 -1.35 -1.33
N PHE A 283 -9.05 -1.95 -2.51
CA PHE A 283 -7.89 -2.82 -2.81
C PHE A 283 -6.56 -2.05 -2.98
N GLU A 284 -6.61 -0.72 -3.15
CA GLU A 284 -5.44 0.15 -3.03
C GLU A 284 -4.97 0.30 -1.57
N MET A 285 -5.88 0.13 -0.59
CA MET A 285 -5.62 0.31 0.84
C MET A 285 -5.18 -0.99 1.55
N ALA A 286 -5.76 -2.14 1.20
CA ALA A 286 -5.47 -3.42 1.87
C ALA A 286 -5.48 -4.61 0.89
N PRO A 287 -4.77 -5.72 1.18
CA PRO A 287 -4.69 -6.87 0.28
C PRO A 287 -6.03 -7.63 0.20
N HIS A 288 -6.59 -7.96 1.37
CA HIS A 288 -7.89 -8.58 1.53
C HIS A 288 -8.75 -7.61 2.36
N PRO A 289 -9.26 -6.52 1.75
CA PRO A 289 -9.99 -5.47 2.47
C PRO A 289 -11.21 -6.03 3.18
N MET A 290 -11.88 -7.03 2.60
CA MET A 290 -13.03 -7.71 3.18
C MET A 290 -12.72 -8.41 4.51
N TYR A 291 -11.48 -8.86 4.73
CA TYR A 291 -11.07 -9.70 5.86
C TYR A 291 -10.23 -8.97 6.89
N SER A 292 -9.75 -7.76 6.59
CA SER A 292 -8.91 -6.95 7.45
C SER A 292 -9.69 -5.73 7.99
N ILE A 293 -9.57 -4.59 7.33
CA ILE A 293 -10.37 -3.38 7.60
C ILE A 293 -11.89 -3.63 7.53
N GLY A 294 -12.31 -4.63 6.75
CA GLY A 294 -13.67 -5.17 6.65
C GLY A 294 -14.16 -5.93 7.89
N TYR A 295 -13.41 -5.92 9.01
CA TYR A 295 -13.89 -6.30 10.35
C TYR A 295 -14.11 -5.12 11.30
N ALA A 296 -13.83 -3.87 10.88
CA ALA A 296 -14.07 -2.67 11.70
C ALA A 296 -15.48 -2.59 12.32
N GLY A 297 -16.50 -3.10 11.62
CA GLY A 297 -17.89 -3.11 12.08
C GLY A 297 -18.15 -4.04 13.26
N TYR A 298 -17.38 -5.13 13.41
CA TYR A 298 -17.46 -6.01 14.58
C TYR A 298 -17.03 -5.24 15.83
N TYR A 299 -15.88 -4.56 15.76
CA TYR A 299 -15.39 -3.68 16.82
C TYR A 299 -16.35 -2.52 17.11
N GLY A 300 -16.92 -1.91 16.07
CA GLY A 300 -17.96 -0.89 16.21
C GLY A 300 -19.20 -1.37 16.97
N ILE A 301 -19.70 -2.56 16.61
CA ILE A 301 -20.83 -3.22 17.31
C ILE A 301 -20.47 -3.56 18.76
N SER A 302 -19.27 -4.07 19.03
CA SER A 302 -18.81 -4.37 20.41
C SER A 302 -18.75 -3.10 21.28
N MET A 303 -18.37 -1.98 20.68
CA MET A 303 -18.30 -0.66 21.32
C MET A 303 -19.70 -0.09 21.58
N MET A 304 -20.64 -0.26 20.65
CA MET A 304 -22.06 0.12 20.84
C MET A 304 -22.74 -0.73 21.91
N ALA A 305 -22.47 -2.04 21.93
CA ALA A 305 -22.95 -2.97 22.95
C ALA A 305 -22.28 -2.78 24.34
N ALA A 306 -21.17 -2.03 24.40
CA ALA A 306 -20.33 -1.83 25.59
C ALA A 306 -19.93 -3.14 26.30
N SER A 307 -19.73 -4.22 25.54
CA SER A 307 -19.56 -5.56 26.11
C SER A 307 -18.23 -6.19 25.72
N TYR A 308 -17.43 -6.54 26.73
CA TYR A 308 -16.21 -7.31 26.55
C TYR A 308 -16.48 -8.70 25.96
N GLU A 309 -17.61 -9.34 26.28
CA GLU A 309 -18.01 -10.62 25.66
C GLU A 309 -18.11 -10.49 24.12
N VAL A 310 -18.72 -9.41 23.65
CA VAL A 310 -18.85 -9.10 22.21
C VAL A 310 -17.51 -8.72 21.60
N LEU A 311 -16.65 -8.00 22.33
CA LEU A 311 -15.29 -7.67 21.88
C LEU A 311 -14.42 -8.92 21.70
N PHE A 312 -14.39 -9.84 22.66
CA PHE A 312 -13.59 -11.06 22.55
C PHE A 312 -14.09 -11.99 21.45
N ILE A 313 -15.41 -12.15 21.32
CA ILE A 313 -16.00 -12.91 20.22
C ILE A 313 -15.73 -12.24 18.86
N SER A 314 -15.70 -10.91 18.78
CA SER A 314 -15.25 -10.17 17.58
C SER A 314 -13.79 -10.43 17.22
N ILE A 315 -12.89 -10.44 18.21
CA ILE A 315 -11.47 -10.75 18.01
C ILE A 315 -11.32 -12.19 17.52
N LEU A 316 -11.99 -13.16 18.15
CA LEU A 316 -11.96 -14.55 17.76
C LEU A 316 -12.50 -14.76 16.33
N ALA A 317 -13.59 -14.08 15.98
CA ALA A 317 -14.17 -14.09 14.64
C ALA A 317 -13.21 -13.55 13.56
N HIS A 318 -12.48 -12.47 13.88
CA HIS A 318 -11.48 -11.87 12.98
C HIS A 318 -10.22 -12.74 12.86
N LEU A 319 -9.75 -13.35 13.97
CA LEU A 319 -8.65 -14.32 13.94
C LEU A 319 -9.02 -15.57 13.13
N ALA A 320 -10.25 -16.09 13.25
CA ALA A 320 -10.75 -17.19 12.43
C ALA A 320 -10.78 -16.83 10.93
N GLN A 321 -11.06 -15.56 10.59
CA GLN A 321 -10.96 -15.07 9.21
C GLN A 321 -9.52 -15.11 8.68
N PHE A 322 -8.56 -14.59 9.45
CA PHE A 322 -7.16 -14.62 9.04
C PHE A 322 -6.61 -16.06 8.96
N ALA A 323 -7.05 -16.96 9.86
CA ALA A 323 -6.71 -18.37 9.77
C ALA A 323 -7.24 -19.02 8.48
N PHE A 324 -8.49 -18.75 8.10
CA PHE A 324 -9.05 -19.18 6.80
C PHE A 324 -8.25 -18.61 5.62
N LEU A 325 -7.94 -17.31 5.64
CA LEU A 325 -7.17 -16.64 4.59
C LEU A 325 -5.79 -17.30 4.41
N VAL A 326 -5.04 -17.51 5.50
CA VAL A 326 -3.68 -18.06 5.44
C VAL A 326 -3.66 -19.57 5.13
N ALA A 327 -4.64 -20.34 5.62
CA ALA A 327 -4.63 -21.81 5.49
C ALA A 327 -5.35 -22.34 4.23
N VAL A 328 -6.24 -21.56 3.61
CA VAL A 328 -7.10 -22.01 2.51
C VAL A 328 -6.99 -21.10 1.28
N GLU A 329 -7.21 -19.79 1.44
CA GLU A 329 -7.32 -18.87 0.30
C GLU A 329 -5.96 -18.48 -0.28
N ASN A 330 -4.99 -18.03 0.53
CA ASN A 330 -3.65 -17.69 0.03
C ASN A 330 -2.94 -18.87 -0.68
N PRO A 331 -2.92 -20.10 -0.13
CA PRO A 331 -2.34 -21.24 -0.82
C PRO A 331 -3.07 -21.62 -2.12
N HIS A 332 -4.36 -21.26 -2.25
CA HIS A 332 -5.09 -21.39 -3.52
C HIS A 332 -4.64 -20.32 -4.52
N ILE A 333 -4.64 -19.05 -4.11
CA ILE A 333 -4.25 -17.91 -4.95
C ILE A 333 -2.81 -18.08 -5.47
N GLU A 334 -1.89 -18.48 -4.62
CA GLU A 334 -0.50 -18.76 -5.00
C GLU A 334 -0.42 -19.90 -6.03
N LYS A 335 -1.11 -21.02 -5.79
CA LYS A 335 -1.17 -22.17 -6.72
C LYS A 335 -1.75 -21.79 -8.08
N THR A 336 -2.83 -20.99 -8.10
CA THR A 336 -3.63 -20.70 -9.31
C THR A 336 -3.02 -19.56 -10.13
N TYR A 337 -2.59 -18.48 -9.49
CA TYR A 337 -2.19 -17.23 -10.16
C TYR A 337 -0.68 -16.93 -10.12
N ASN A 338 0.08 -17.55 -9.22
CA ASN A 338 1.54 -17.37 -9.11
C ASN A 338 2.30 -18.71 -9.15
N PRO A 339 2.08 -19.56 -10.18
CA PRO A 339 2.78 -20.83 -10.27
C PRO A 339 4.31 -20.60 -10.31
N PRO A 340 5.10 -21.36 -9.54
CA PRO A 340 6.55 -21.19 -9.52
C PRO A 340 7.11 -21.42 -10.94
N PRO A 341 8.13 -20.65 -11.37
CA PRO A 341 8.69 -20.80 -12.70
C PRO A 341 9.11 -22.26 -12.92
N PRO A 342 8.74 -22.87 -14.07
CA PRO A 342 8.98 -24.28 -14.30
C PRO A 342 10.46 -24.56 -14.11
N ARG A 343 10.79 -25.46 -13.17
CA ARG A 343 12.18 -25.88 -12.91
C ARG A 343 12.80 -26.23 -14.25
N GLN A 344 13.77 -25.42 -14.68
CA GLN A 344 14.62 -25.79 -15.80
C GLN A 344 15.24 -27.13 -15.40
N ARG A 345 14.82 -28.20 -16.08
CA ARG A 345 15.51 -29.49 -15.97
C ARG A 345 16.93 -29.16 -16.41
N ALA A 346 17.87 -29.20 -15.47
CA ALA A 346 19.28 -29.19 -15.79
C ALA A 346 19.44 -30.27 -16.86
N THR A 347 19.73 -29.84 -18.09
CA THR A 347 19.93 -30.76 -19.19
C THR A 347 21.07 -31.65 -18.74
N SER A 348 20.74 -32.92 -18.53
CA SER A 348 21.70 -33.95 -18.20
C SER A 348 22.62 -34.06 -19.41
N ARG A 349 23.67 -33.23 -19.42
CA ARG A 349 24.71 -33.25 -20.42
C ARG A 349 25.41 -34.58 -20.22
N GLY A 350 24.97 -35.54 -21.04
CA GLY A 350 25.27 -36.93 -20.86
C GLY A 350 26.77 -37.13 -20.75
N ARG A 351 27.14 -37.95 -19.77
CA ARG A 351 28.39 -38.65 -19.59
C ARG A 351 28.82 -39.36 -20.88
N ALA A 352 29.33 -38.60 -21.85
CA ALA A 352 30.20 -39.11 -22.90
C ALA A 352 31.62 -39.07 -22.32
N ALA A 353 32.28 -40.22 -22.28
CA ALA A 353 33.64 -40.32 -21.77
C ALA A 353 34.62 -39.73 -22.79
N ASP A 354 35.41 -38.74 -22.36
CA ASP A 354 36.57 -38.26 -23.12
C ASP A 354 37.81 -38.33 -22.19
N PRO A 355 38.70 -39.32 -22.36
CA PRO A 355 39.73 -39.65 -21.38
C PRO A 355 41.01 -38.83 -21.59
N GLN A 356 40.96 -37.50 -21.46
CA GLN A 356 42.15 -36.63 -21.55
C GLN A 356 42.36 -35.61 -20.42
N HIS A 357 41.45 -35.48 -19.44
CA HIS A 357 41.60 -34.54 -18.32
C HIS A 357 42.24 -35.12 -17.05
N HIS A 358 43.42 -35.72 -17.19
CA HIS A 358 44.27 -36.13 -16.04
C HIS A 358 45.74 -35.63 -16.10
N HIS A 359 46.04 -34.62 -16.92
CA HIS A 359 47.41 -34.07 -17.04
C HIS A 359 47.60 -32.57 -16.82
N HIS A 360 46.54 -31.76 -16.64
CA HIS A 360 46.70 -30.31 -16.49
C HIS A 360 46.81 -29.76 -15.06
N HIS A 361 46.76 -30.60 -14.01
CA HIS A 361 46.91 -30.13 -12.62
C HIS A 361 48.35 -30.19 -12.08
N HIS A 362 49.31 -30.75 -12.85
CA HIS A 362 50.70 -30.88 -12.41
C HIS A 362 51.68 -29.88 -13.06
N GLN A 363 51.22 -29.07 -14.03
CA GLN A 363 52.05 -28.07 -14.73
C GLN A 363 51.93 -26.64 -14.14
N LEU A 364 50.86 -26.31 -13.41
CA LEU A 364 50.66 -24.97 -12.86
C LEU A 364 51.46 -24.67 -11.57
N LEU A 365 52.06 -25.69 -10.95
CA LEU A 365 52.93 -25.53 -9.78
C LEU A 365 54.43 -25.42 -10.13
N HIS A 366 54.86 -25.80 -11.34
CA HIS A 366 56.26 -25.67 -11.77
C HIS A 366 56.57 -24.29 -12.37
N HIS A 367 55.67 -23.69 -13.17
CA HIS A 367 55.93 -22.37 -13.75
C HIS A 367 55.84 -21.18 -12.77
N ALA A 368 55.27 -21.36 -11.58
CA ALA A 368 55.30 -20.34 -10.53
C ALA A 368 56.68 -20.22 -9.84
N GLY A 369 57.52 -21.27 -9.90
CA GLY A 369 58.85 -21.27 -9.30
C GLY A 369 59.93 -20.58 -10.15
N GLU A 370 59.82 -20.66 -11.47
CA GLU A 370 60.89 -20.22 -12.39
C GLU A 370 60.84 -18.70 -12.68
N GLN A 371 59.66 -18.07 -12.66
CA GLN A 371 59.53 -16.62 -12.86
C GLN A 371 60.05 -15.79 -11.68
N GLN A 372 60.05 -16.34 -10.46
CA GLN A 372 60.57 -15.64 -9.27
C GLN A 372 62.10 -15.55 -9.26
N GLN A 373 62.81 -16.37 -10.06
CA GLN A 373 64.26 -16.52 -10.00
C GLN A 373 65.02 -15.87 -11.18
N GLN A 374 64.30 -15.43 -12.22
CA GLN A 374 64.87 -14.65 -13.34
C GLN A 374 64.82 -13.12 -13.15
N LEU A 375 63.99 -12.61 -12.22
CA LEU A 375 63.90 -11.17 -11.90
C LEU A 375 65.00 -10.65 -10.95
N ALA A 376 65.95 -11.50 -10.54
CA ALA A 376 67.04 -11.15 -9.62
C ALA A 376 68.43 -11.09 -10.27
N ALA A 377 68.54 -11.25 -11.59
CA ALA A 377 69.82 -11.45 -12.31
C ALA A 377 70.00 -10.53 -13.53
N ALA A 378 69.31 -9.38 -13.56
CA ALA A 378 69.42 -8.38 -14.64
C ALA A 378 69.65 -6.97 -14.06
N ALA A 379 70.72 -6.85 -13.29
CA ALA A 379 71.33 -5.59 -12.93
C ALA A 379 72.81 -5.67 -13.29
N ASP A 380 73.12 -5.45 -14.58
CA ASP A 380 74.37 -4.84 -15.06
C ASP A 380 74.36 -4.70 -16.60
N ASP A 381 75.10 -3.69 -17.06
CA ASP A 381 75.59 -3.43 -18.42
C ASP A 381 74.71 -2.69 -19.47
N ASP A 382 75.46 -1.93 -20.26
CA ASP A 382 75.23 -0.70 -21.02
C ASP A 382 74.55 -0.88 -22.41
N GLY A 383 74.13 0.22 -23.06
CA GLY A 383 73.74 0.22 -24.49
C GLY A 383 72.45 0.98 -24.88
N SER A 384 72.60 2.25 -25.30
CA SER A 384 71.55 3.11 -25.90
C SER A 384 71.20 2.78 -27.38
N PRO A 385 70.25 3.46 -28.05
CA PRO A 385 68.84 3.74 -27.68
C PRO A 385 67.84 3.54 -28.87
N GLU A 386 66.62 3.04 -28.65
CA GLU A 386 65.55 3.15 -29.67
C GLU A 386 64.13 3.34 -29.11
N ARG A 387 63.23 3.91 -29.92
CA ARG A 387 61.95 4.52 -29.49
C ARG A 387 60.85 3.51 -29.11
N PRO A 388 59.96 3.84 -28.15
CA PRO A 388 58.85 2.97 -27.78
C PRO A 388 57.60 3.15 -28.69
N PRO A 389 56.89 2.07 -29.05
CA PRO A 389 55.49 2.10 -29.45
C PRO A 389 54.54 1.88 -28.26
N ALA A 390 53.29 2.35 -28.42
CA ALA A 390 52.30 2.53 -27.36
C ALA A 390 51.94 1.30 -26.50
N SER A 391 51.66 1.57 -25.22
CA SER A 391 51.06 0.63 -24.26
C SER A 391 49.63 0.22 -24.65
N PRO A 392 49.22 -1.06 -24.47
CA PRO A 392 47.84 -1.49 -24.66
C PRO A 392 46.91 -0.95 -23.56
N PRO A 393 45.60 -0.81 -23.82
CA PRO A 393 44.66 -0.21 -22.88
C PRO A 393 44.37 -1.13 -21.67
N PHE A 394 44.16 -0.50 -20.51
CA PHE A 394 43.70 -1.19 -19.29
C PHE A 394 42.37 -1.93 -19.55
N PRO A 395 42.19 -3.16 -19.02
CA PRO A 395 40.89 -3.83 -19.06
C PRO A 395 39.86 -3.06 -18.20
N PRO A 396 38.56 -3.11 -18.54
CA PRO A 396 37.52 -2.49 -17.72
C PRO A 396 37.49 -3.10 -16.32
N LEU A 397 37.20 -2.28 -15.30
CA LEU A 397 36.91 -2.78 -13.96
C LEU A 397 35.76 -3.79 -14.04
N ALA A 398 35.96 -4.98 -13.46
CA ALA A 398 34.91 -5.97 -13.32
C ALA A 398 33.77 -5.40 -12.45
N PRO A 399 32.49 -5.73 -12.74
CA PRO A 399 31.39 -5.44 -11.84
C PRO A 399 31.70 -6.00 -10.44
N GLU A 400 31.42 -5.22 -9.40
CA GLU A 400 31.63 -5.63 -8.02
C GLU A 400 30.80 -6.91 -7.76
N ALA A 401 31.47 -8.01 -7.44
CA ALA A 401 30.81 -9.31 -7.34
C ALA A 401 29.73 -9.27 -6.25
N PRO A 402 28.55 -9.89 -6.47
CA PRO A 402 27.51 -9.94 -5.45
C PRO A 402 28.09 -10.57 -4.17
N PRO A 403 27.72 -10.07 -2.97
CA PRO A 403 28.29 -10.56 -1.73
C PRO A 403 28.09 -12.07 -1.64
N ALA A 404 29.18 -12.80 -1.35
CA ALA A 404 29.14 -14.24 -1.15
C ALA A 404 28.04 -14.59 -0.14
N ALA A 405 27.27 -15.65 -0.39
CA ALA A 405 26.10 -16.02 0.41
C ALA A 405 26.49 -16.25 1.88
N VAL A 406 26.33 -15.20 2.70
CA VAL A 406 26.55 -15.27 4.15
C VAL A 406 25.34 -15.96 4.75
N HIS A 407 25.57 -16.94 5.62
CA HIS A 407 24.51 -17.58 6.39
C HIS A 407 23.65 -16.53 7.10
N ASP A 408 22.33 -16.62 6.94
CA ASP A 408 21.39 -15.68 7.57
C ASP A 408 21.61 -15.60 9.08
N MET A 409 21.30 -14.45 9.68
CA MET A 409 21.38 -14.25 11.14
C MET A 409 20.02 -14.07 11.81
N VAL A 410 18.98 -13.73 11.05
CA VAL A 410 17.65 -13.43 11.63
C VAL A 410 16.83 -14.72 11.76
N GLY A 411 16.31 -14.94 12.96
CA GLY A 411 15.40 -16.05 13.28
C GLY A 411 16.10 -17.24 13.96
N LEU A 412 15.38 -17.93 14.86
CA LEU A 412 15.93 -19.02 15.68
C LEU A 412 16.48 -20.20 14.86
N GLY A 413 15.90 -20.48 13.70
CA GLY A 413 16.38 -21.53 12.79
C GLY A 413 17.69 -21.21 12.08
N ASN A 414 18.11 -19.94 12.10
CA ASN A 414 19.33 -19.45 11.45
C ASN A 414 20.44 -19.11 12.47
N MET A 415 20.25 -19.43 13.75
CA MET A 415 21.19 -19.09 14.83
C MET A 415 22.32 -20.11 14.93
N ASP A 416 23.56 -19.64 14.86
CA ASP A 416 24.78 -20.43 14.94
C ASP A 416 25.62 -19.97 16.14
N LEU A 417 25.66 -20.79 17.19
CA LEU A 417 26.36 -20.51 18.45
C LEU A 417 27.90 -20.47 18.32
N PHE A 418 28.47 -20.73 17.14
CA PHE A 418 29.89 -20.46 16.86
C PHE A 418 30.14 -19.02 16.37
N ARG A 419 29.08 -18.26 16.02
CA ARG A 419 29.20 -16.86 15.58
C ARG A 419 29.06 -15.92 16.78
N VAL A 420 30.07 -15.07 17.00
CA VAL A 420 30.11 -14.08 18.10
C VAL A 420 28.83 -13.20 18.19
N PRO A 421 28.24 -12.68 17.08
CA PRO A 421 27.00 -11.92 17.16
C PRO A 421 25.82 -12.72 17.73
N ASP A 422 25.70 -14.00 17.37
CA ASP A 422 24.62 -14.88 17.81
C ASP A 422 24.80 -15.25 19.29
N CYS A 423 26.05 -15.53 19.72
CA CYS A 423 26.38 -15.67 21.14
C CYS A 423 25.98 -14.42 21.94
N ALA A 424 26.30 -13.22 21.43
CA ALA A 424 25.97 -11.96 22.10
C ALA A 424 24.46 -11.71 22.17
N VAL A 425 23.71 -12.07 21.12
CA VAL A 425 22.24 -12.01 21.06
C VAL A 425 21.55 -12.96 22.04
N VAL A 426 22.21 -14.03 22.47
CA VAL A 426 21.71 -14.89 23.57
C VAL A 426 22.17 -14.36 24.93
N LEU A 427 23.47 -14.11 25.11
CA LEU A 427 24.08 -13.82 26.41
C LEU A 427 23.69 -12.44 26.96
N LEU A 428 23.64 -11.40 26.12
CA LEU A 428 23.37 -10.03 26.59
C LEU A 428 21.89 -9.84 27.00
N PRO A 429 20.87 -10.31 26.26
CA PRO A 429 19.49 -10.30 26.74
C PRO A 429 19.27 -11.17 27.97
N LEU A 430 19.95 -12.33 28.07
CA LEU A 430 19.90 -13.16 29.28
C LEU A 430 20.49 -12.43 30.51
N TYR A 431 21.59 -11.71 30.34
CA TYR A 431 22.15 -10.85 31.38
C TYR A 431 21.20 -9.71 31.78
N VAL A 432 20.57 -9.04 30.80
CA VAL A 432 19.56 -8.00 31.08
C VAL A 432 18.34 -8.58 31.79
N ALA A 433 17.86 -9.76 31.40
CA ALA A 433 16.73 -10.43 32.02
C ALA A 433 17.05 -10.86 33.47
N THR A 434 18.20 -11.48 33.72
CA THR A 434 18.61 -11.87 35.08
C THR A 434 18.80 -10.64 35.98
N LEU A 435 19.45 -9.58 35.51
CA LEU A 435 19.55 -8.30 36.24
C LEU A 435 18.16 -7.71 36.54
N THR A 436 17.22 -7.80 35.60
CA THR A 436 15.84 -7.31 35.75
C THR A 436 15.04 -8.12 36.78
N LEU A 437 15.28 -9.43 36.90
CA LEU A 437 14.60 -10.30 37.86
C LEU A 437 15.22 -10.23 39.27
N VAL A 438 16.54 -10.10 39.39
CA VAL A 438 17.26 -10.10 40.68
C VAL A 438 17.20 -8.75 41.40
N THR A 439 17.14 -7.64 40.66
CA THR A 439 17.09 -6.30 41.28
C THR A 439 15.70 -5.99 41.87
N PRO A 440 15.59 -5.28 43.01
CA PRO A 440 14.28 -4.89 43.55
C PRO A 440 13.64 -3.77 42.73
N SER A 441 12.30 -3.69 42.70
CA SER A 441 11.55 -2.66 41.97
C SER A 441 11.49 -1.31 42.70
N THR A 442 12.63 -0.82 43.20
CA THR A 442 12.74 0.52 43.82
C THR A 442 12.81 1.62 42.74
N PRO A 443 12.44 2.88 43.06
CA PRO A 443 12.50 3.98 42.10
C PRO A 443 13.87 4.18 41.43
N LEU A 444 14.96 3.85 42.12
CA LEU A 444 16.31 3.88 41.57
C LEU A 444 16.49 2.84 40.45
N TRP A 445 16.19 1.57 40.71
CA TRP A 445 16.30 0.50 39.71
C TRP A 445 15.30 0.65 38.56
N GLN A 446 14.13 1.22 38.84
CA GLN A 446 13.18 1.65 37.83
C GLN A 446 13.81 2.73 36.91
N ALA A 447 14.35 3.81 37.47
CA ALA A 447 15.01 4.86 36.71
C ALA A 447 16.22 4.35 35.89
N VAL A 448 17.06 3.49 36.48
CA VAL A 448 18.20 2.84 35.80
C VAL A 448 17.73 2.01 34.60
N SER A 449 16.65 1.24 34.75
CA SER A 449 16.12 0.39 33.68
C SER A 449 15.56 1.22 32.52
N VAL A 450 14.83 2.30 32.81
CA VAL A 450 14.34 3.26 31.80
C VAL A 450 15.50 3.99 31.11
N ALA A 451 16.51 4.43 31.86
CA ALA A 451 17.69 5.10 31.31
C ALA A 451 18.48 4.15 30.39
N HIS A 452 18.64 2.88 30.78
CA HIS A 452 19.30 1.86 29.96
C HIS A 452 18.54 1.61 28.64
N ALA A 453 17.21 1.50 28.69
CA ALA A 453 16.38 1.39 27.48
C ALA A 453 16.50 2.63 26.58
N LEU A 454 16.51 3.84 27.17
CA LEU A 454 16.69 5.10 26.43
C LEU A 454 18.06 5.16 25.72
N VAL A 455 19.14 4.76 26.39
CA VAL A 455 20.49 4.72 25.80
C VAL A 455 20.52 3.79 24.59
N TRP A 456 19.99 2.57 24.70
CA TRP A 456 19.93 1.66 23.55
C TRP A 456 19.02 2.16 22.43
N ARG A 457 17.90 2.83 22.75
CA ARG A 457 17.00 3.41 21.73
C ARG A 457 17.66 4.56 20.96
N VAL A 458 18.37 5.45 21.66
CA VAL A 458 19.15 6.53 21.03
C VAL A 458 20.31 5.94 20.21
N TRP A 459 21.04 4.96 20.73
CA TRP A 459 22.12 4.30 20.01
C TRP A 459 21.64 3.59 18.73
N TYR A 460 20.52 2.88 18.79
CA TYR A 460 19.93 2.19 17.63
C TYR A 460 19.52 3.16 16.53
N HIS A 461 18.71 4.18 16.81
CA HIS A 461 18.20 5.07 15.76
C HIS A 461 19.17 6.17 15.35
N LEU A 462 19.83 6.84 16.32
CA LEU A 462 20.74 7.96 16.04
C LEU A 462 22.18 7.48 15.85
N GLY A 463 22.67 6.56 16.69
CA GLY A 463 24.04 6.04 16.60
C GLY A 463 24.31 5.30 15.29
N LEU A 464 23.56 4.24 15.02
CA LEU A 464 23.66 3.49 13.75
C LEU A 464 23.25 4.36 12.55
N GLY A 465 22.23 5.21 12.71
CA GLY A 465 21.80 6.16 11.69
C GLY A 465 22.90 7.13 11.23
N LEU A 466 23.68 7.68 12.15
CA LEU A 466 24.83 8.54 11.84
C LEU A 466 26.02 7.78 11.23
N ILE A 467 26.13 6.47 11.44
CA ILE A 467 27.09 5.62 10.74
C ILE A 467 26.62 5.39 9.30
N LEU A 468 25.33 5.07 9.10
CA LEU A 468 24.72 4.93 7.77
C LEU A 468 24.77 6.22 6.95
N ASP A 469 24.52 7.39 7.55
CA ASP A 469 24.65 8.67 6.84
C ASP A 469 26.08 8.90 6.33
N ARG A 470 27.09 8.67 7.20
CA ARG A 470 28.50 8.75 6.79
C ARG A 470 28.88 7.66 5.79
N GLN A 471 28.28 6.48 5.85
CA GLN A 471 28.46 5.43 4.86
C GLN A 471 27.86 5.84 3.50
N SER A 472 26.65 6.39 3.47
CA SER A 472 25.99 6.90 2.26
C SER A 472 26.76 8.04 1.59
N LYS A 473 27.30 8.98 2.39
CA LYS A 473 27.99 10.18 1.89
C LYS A 473 29.47 9.96 1.58
N THR A 474 30.20 9.22 2.41
CA THR A 474 31.67 9.10 2.32
C THR A 474 32.18 7.66 2.35
N LYS A 475 31.30 6.65 2.37
CA LYS A 475 31.62 5.22 2.53
C LYS A 475 32.57 4.98 3.74
N MET A 476 32.38 5.75 4.81
CA MET A 476 33.26 5.82 5.98
C MET A 476 33.53 4.43 6.60
N TRP A 477 32.50 3.62 6.75
CA TRP A 477 32.62 2.29 7.36
C TRP A 477 33.44 1.36 6.45
N THR A 478 33.07 1.23 5.18
CA THR A 478 33.83 0.39 4.23
C THR A 478 35.29 0.86 4.10
N ARG A 479 35.53 2.17 4.06
CA ARG A 479 36.89 2.75 4.01
C ARG A 479 37.71 2.47 5.27
N HIS A 480 37.09 2.36 6.44
CA HIS A 480 37.79 2.00 7.68
C HIS A 480 38.38 0.59 7.57
N PHE A 481 37.60 -0.39 7.13
CA PHE A 481 38.04 -1.77 6.95
C PHE A 481 39.07 -1.91 5.81
N LEU A 482 38.82 -1.29 4.65
CA LEU A 482 39.78 -1.26 3.53
C LEU A 482 41.14 -0.67 3.93
N LYS A 483 41.19 0.31 4.85
CA LYS A 483 42.45 0.89 5.35
C LYS A 483 43.34 -0.14 6.05
N PHE A 484 42.77 -1.16 6.68
CA PHE A 484 43.51 -2.24 7.35
C PHE A 484 43.74 -3.46 6.45
N GLY A 485 43.41 -3.37 5.16
CA GLY A 485 43.55 -4.48 4.20
C GLY A 485 42.38 -5.48 4.23
N GLU A 486 41.31 -5.19 4.98
CA GLU A 486 40.12 -6.04 5.04
C GLU A 486 39.15 -5.74 3.87
N SER A 487 38.33 -6.72 3.49
CA SER A 487 37.43 -6.59 2.33
C SER A 487 36.15 -5.80 2.62
N ALA A 488 35.49 -5.30 1.57
CA ALA A 488 34.16 -4.70 1.70
C ALA A 488 33.10 -5.69 2.24
N GLY A 489 33.26 -7.00 1.96
CA GLY A 489 32.42 -8.06 2.52
C GLY A 489 32.64 -8.29 4.03
N GLU A 490 33.86 -8.05 4.52
CA GLU A 490 34.16 -8.04 5.96
C GLU A 490 33.46 -6.87 6.64
N ALA A 491 33.63 -5.66 6.09
CA ALA A 491 32.96 -4.45 6.57
C ALA A 491 31.43 -4.64 6.67
N TRP A 492 30.82 -5.27 5.66
CA TRP A 492 29.41 -5.64 5.65
C TRP A 492 29.05 -6.67 6.73
N ARG A 493 29.86 -7.71 6.93
CA ARG A 493 29.60 -8.72 7.97
C ARG A 493 29.67 -8.14 9.39
N GLN A 494 30.63 -7.25 9.64
CA GLN A 494 30.74 -6.54 10.92
C GLN A 494 29.57 -5.56 11.14
N TRP A 495 29.15 -4.85 10.08
CA TRP A 495 27.94 -4.02 10.13
C TRP A 495 26.69 -4.84 10.47
N LYS A 496 26.45 -5.95 9.74
CA LYS A 496 25.36 -6.89 9.99
C LYS A 496 25.33 -7.30 11.48
N GLY A 497 26.46 -7.79 12.00
CA GLY A 497 26.57 -8.23 13.40
C GLY A 497 26.25 -7.11 14.41
N MET A 498 26.85 -5.93 14.23
CA MET A 498 26.62 -4.78 15.11
C MET A 498 25.16 -4.31 15.09
N HIS A 499 24.54 -4.23 13.90
CA HIS A 499 23.14 -3.86 13.75
C HIS A 499 22.22 -4.88 14.43
N HIS A 500 22.48 -6.18 14.23
CA HIS A 500 21.68 -7.25 14.82
C HIS A 500 21.73 -7.23 16.36
N VAL A 501 22.92 -7.22 16.95
CA VAL A 501 23.11 -7.14 18.41
C VAL A 501 22.44 -5.89 18.98
N THR A 502 22.61 -4.72 18.33
CA THR A 502 22.01 -3.47 18.79
C THR A 502 20.48 -3.51 18.73
N MET A 503 19.90 -4.01 17.64
CA MET A 503 18.44 -4.18 17.49
C MET A 503 17.85 -5.07 18.58
N ILE A 504 18.51 -6.19 18.89
CA ILE A 504 18.09 -7.10 19.96
C ILE A 504 18.19 -6.41 21.33
N MET A 505 19.31 -5.76 21.64
CA MET A 505 19.49 -5.04 22.91
C MET A 505 18.52 -3.87 23.09
N CYS A 506 18.17 -3.19 22.01
CA CYS A 506 17.17 -2.12 21.97
C CYS A 506 15.77 -2.62 22.35
N ASN A 507 15.41 -3.85 21.96
CA ASN A 507 14.15 -4.47 22.35
C ASN A 507 14.21 -5.11 23.75
N ALA A 508 15.30 -5.82 24.08
CA ALA A 508 15.47 -6.49 25.38
C ALA A 508 15.51 -5.47 26.54
N SER A 509 16.25 -4.37 26.39
CA SER A 509 16.30 -3.29 27.40
C SER A 509 14.95 -2.59 27.57
N PHE A 510 14.19 -2.39 26.48
CA PHE A 510 12.83 -1.86 26.55
C PHE A 510 11.87 -2.82 27.25
N MET A 511 11.90 -4.12 26.95
CA MET A 511 11.11 -5.13 27.64
C MET A 511 11.43 -5.17 29.15
N ALA A 512 12.71 -5.06 29.52
CA ALA A 512 13.15 -4.94 30.91
C ALA A 512 12.61 -3.69 31.60
N ALA A 513 12.64 -2.52 30.94
CA ALA A 513 12.04 -1.30 31.46
C ALA A 513 10.52 -1.44 31.65
N CYS A 514 9.81 -2.02 30.67
CA CYS A 514 8.39 -2.31 30.78
C CYS A 514 8.08 -3.24 31.96
N TRP A 515 8.84 -4.32 32.14
CA TRP A 515 8.70 -5.24 33.28
C TRP A 515 8.88 -4.52 34.64
N LYS A 516 9.85 -3.61 34.75
CA LYS A 516 10.08 -2.80 35.95
C LYS A 516 9.02 -1.72 36.20
N MET A 517 8.38 -1.21 35.15
CA MET A 517 7.31 -0.21 35.24
C MET A 517 5.92 -0.82 35.42
N TYR A 518 5.75 -2.12 35.14
CA TYR A 518 4.45 -2.79 35.18
C TYR A 518 4.02 -3.11 36.62
N SER A 519 2.82 -2.69 36.97
CA SER A 519 2.08 -3.14 38.15
C SER A 519 0.93 -4.03 37.69
N PRO A 520 0.86 -5.32 38.07
CA PRO A 520 -0.26 -6.17 37.72
C PRO A 520 -1.55 -5.63 38.35
N PRO A 521 -2.66 -5.54 37.61
CA PRO A 521 -3.93 -5.05 38.15
C PRO A 521 -4.54 -6.10 39.10
N GLU A 522 -5.09 -5.63 40.22
CA GLU A 522 -5.85 -6.46 41.16
C GLU A 522 -7.19 -6.90 40.54
N ASP A 523 -7.93 -5.95 39.96
CA ASP A 523 -9.19 -6.18 39.27
C ASP A 523 -9.07 -5.95 37.75
N TRP A 524 -9.07 -7.04 36.97
CA TRP A 524 -9.05 -6.99 35.51
C TRP A 524 -10.31 -6.38 34.89
N SER A 525 -11.45 -6.45 35.59
CA SER A 525 -12.74 -5.90 35.14
C SER A 525 -12.91 -4.40 35.44
N TYR A 526 -11.96 -3.77 36.13
CA TYR A 526 -12.05 -2.37 36.51
C TYR A 526 -11.69 -1.42 35.35
N GLY A 527 -12.58 -0.48 35.05
CA GLY A 527 -12.34 0.59 34.09
C GLY A 527 -11.95 0.09 32.69
N LEU A 528 -10.81 0.59 32.20
CA LEU A 528 -10.27 0.28 30.87
C LEU A 528 -9.12 -0.75 30.90
N VAL A 529 -8.76 -1.30 32.06
CA VAL A 529 -7.58 -2.17 32.25
C VAL A 529 -7.57 -3.31 31.23
N LEU A 530 -8.68 -4.05 31.08
CA LEU A 530 -8.78 -5.14 30.12
C LEU A 530 -8.66 -4.66 28.67
N LEU A 531 -9.22 -3.50 28.34
CA LEU A 531 -9.13 -2.89 27.01
C LEU A 531 -7.69 -2.47 26.68
N GLU A 532 -7.00 -1.82 27.63
CA GLU A 532 -5.60 -1.40 27.51
C GLU A 532 -4.68 -2.59 27.23
N HIS A 533 -4.88 -3.71 27.95
CA HIS A 533 -4.11 -4.94 27.73
C HIS A 533 -4.42 -5.60 26.39
N VAL A 534 -5.70 -5.69 26.00
CA VAL A 534 -6.12 -6.31 24.72
C VAL A 534 -5.65 -5.49 23.52
N VAL A 535 -5.85 -4.16 23.55
CA VAL A 535 -5.38 -3.25 22.50
C VAL A 535 -3.84 -3.24 22.48
N GLY A 536 -3.20 -3.19 23.64
CA GLY A 536 -1.74 -3.19 23.74
C GLY A 536 -1.10 -4.46 23.18
N ALA A 537 -1.63 -5.64 23.54
CA ALA A 537 -1.19 -6.91 22.99
C ALA A 537 -1.43 -7.00 21.47
N SER A 538 -2.57 -6.47 20.99
CA SER A 538 -2.87 -6.40 19.55
C SER A 538 -1.88 -5.53 18.78
N LEU A 539 -1.45 -4.40 19.36
CA LEU A 539 -0.43 -3.51 18.78
C LEU A 539 0.97 -4.16 18.78
N VAL A 540 1.33 -4.93 19.81
CA VAL A 540 2.56 -5.73 19.83
C VAL A 540 2.54 -6.80 18.73
N ALA A 541 1.43 -7.53 18.59
CA ALA A 541 1.25 -8.50 17.51
C ALA A 541 1.32 -7.85 16.12
N LEU A 542 0.77 -6.64 15.96
CA LEU A 542 0.84 -5.86 14.72
C LEU A 542 2.28 -5.46 14.36
N GLN A 543 3.09 -5.04 15.34
CA GLN A 543 4.51 -4.75 15.10
C GLN A 543 5.29 -6.01 14.71
N LEU A 544 5.06 -7.14 15.39
CA LEU A 544 5.71 -8.41 15.04
C LEU A 544 5.33 -8.87 13.62
N TRP A 545 4.05 -8.82 13.27
CA TRP A 545 3.57 -9.13 11.92
C TRP A 545 4.18 -8.20 10.86
N THR A 546 4.32 -6.90 11.18
CA THR A 546 4.99 -5.92 10.32
C THR A 546 6.45 -6.30 10.09
N ALA A 547 7.19 -6.59 11.16
CA ALA A 547 8.59 -7.01 11.09
C ALA A 547 8.78 -8.28 10.23
N PHE A 548 7.96 -9.32 10.44
CA PHE A 548 8.01 -10.53 9.61
C PHE A 548 7.67 -10.26 8.14
N SER A 549 6.69 -9.38 7.88
CA SER A 549 6.29 -9.01 6.52
C SER A 549 7.36 -8.19 5.78
N VAL A 550 8.05 -7.29 6.49
CA VAL A 550 9.18 -6.51 6.00
C VAL A 550 10.37 -7.42 5.71
N TYR A 551 10.76 -8.28 6.66
CA TYR A 551 11.84 -9.25 6.46
C TYR A 551 11.58 -10.19 5.28
N GLY A 552 10.35 -10.72 5.17
CA GLY A 552 9.96 -11.58 4.05
C GLY A 552 9.90 -10.87 2.68
N SER A 553 9.81 -9.53 2.65
CA SER A 553 9.82 -8.76 1.40
C SER A 553 11.20 -8.25 1.00
N LEU A 554 12.02 -7.83 1.97
CA LEU A 554 13.36 -7.27 1.76
C LEU A 554 14.48 -8.32 1.76
N GLY A 555 14.23 -9.49 2.37
CA GLY A 555 15.27 -10.45 2.70
C GLY A 555 16.32 -9.89 3.68
N GLU A 556 17.35 -10.68 3.93
CA GLU A 556 18.41 -10.31 4.87
C GLU A 556 19.19 -9.05 4.43
N PHE A 557 19.38 -8.88 3.12
CA PHE A 557 20.12 -7.76 2.53
C PHE A 557 19.45 -6.41 2.83
N GLY A 558 18.16 -6.25 2.51
CA GLY A 558 17.43 -5.01 2.79
C GLY A 558 17.18 -4.79 4.29
N TRP A 559 16.97 -5.86 5.07
CA TRP A 559 16.78 -5.78 6.52
C TRP A 559 17.97 -5.14 7.26
N PHE A 560 19.20 -5.38 6.80
CA PHE A 560 20.42 -4.77 7.35
C PHE A 560 20.89 -3.52 6.61
N CYS A 561 20.04 -2.92 5.75
CA CYS A 561 20.35 -1.72 4.95
C CYS A 561 21.51 -1.92 3.94
N GLY A 562 21.51 -3.04 3.22
CA GLY A 562 22.57 -3.43 2.27
C GLY A 562 22.87 -2.42 1.16
N ASP A 563 21.86 -1.67 0.71
CA ASP A 563 21.98 -0.61 -0.30
C ASP A 563 22.99 0.50 0.09
N PHE A 564 23.21 0.71 1.39
CA PHE A 564 24.23 1.66 1.86
C PHE A 564 25.66 1.20 1.54
N PHE A 565 25.86 -0.11 1.39
CA PHE A 565 27.17 -0.74 1.17
C PHE A 565 27.42 -1.01 -0.30
N PHE A 566 26.49 -1.70 -0.98
CA PHE A 566 26.65 -2.18 -2.35
C PHE A 566 25.63 -1.55 -3.30
N ASP A 567 26.09 -1.12 -4.46
CA ASP A 567 25.23 -0.53 -5.49
C ASP A 567 24.59 -1.69 -6.31
N HIS A 568 23.45 -2.19 -5.86
CA HIS A 568 22.73 -3.29 -6.52
C HIS A 568 21.73 -2.76 -7.56
N GLU A 569 21.71 -3.32 -8.79
CA GLU A 569 20.67 -3.01 -9.81
C GLU A 569 19.28 -3.62 -9.47
N ALA A 570 18.98 -3.81 -8.18
CA ALA A 570 17.70 -4.32 -7.71
C ALA A 570 16.57 -3.33 -8.06
N LYS A 571 15.58 -3.80 -8.82
CA LYS A 571 14.32 -3.08 -8.99
C LYS A 571 13.53 -3.16 -7.69
N LEU A 572 13.12 -2.02 -7.13
CA LEU A 572 12.24 -1.96 -5.96
C LEU A 572 10.94 -2.75 -6.21
N THR A 573 10.79 -3.90 -5.55
CA THR A 573 9.61 -4.76 -5.67
C THR A 573 8.53 -4.34 -4.67
N TYR A 574 7.46 -3.70 -5.15
CA TYR A 574 6.29 -3.31 -4.34
C TYR A 574 5.34 -4.50 -4.06
N THR A 575 5.89 -5.58 -3.50
CA THR A 575 5.16 -6.79 -3.08
C THR A 575 4.72 -6.70 -1.61
N SER A 576 3.79 -7.57 -1.21
CA SER A 576 3.32 -7.68 0.18
C SER A 576 2.98 -6.32 0.82
N ILE A 577 3.52 -6.01 2.00
CA ILE A 577 3.29 -4.77 2.75
C ILE A 577 3.69 -3.50 1.97
N TYR A 578 4.74 -3.58 1.15
CA TYR A 578 5.21 -2.47 0.32
C TYR A 578 4.25 -2.14 -0.85
N ARG A 579 3.29 -3.01 -1.16
CA ARG A 579 2.19 -2.66 -2.09
C ARG A 579 1.35 -1.50 -1.56
N PHE A 580 1.10 -1.46 -0.24
CA PHE A 580 0.16 -0.52 0.41
C PHE A 580 0.85 0.68 1.04
N LEU A 581 2.06 0.48 1.56
CA LEU A 581 2.84 1.45 2.34
C LEU A 581 4.20 1.66 1.68
N ASN A 582 4.70 2.90 1.65
CA ASN A 582 6.10 3.12 1.26
C ASN A 582 7.04 2.75 2.41
N ASN A 583 6.72 3.22 3.63
CA ASN A 583 7.56 3.05 4.82
C ASN A 583 6.71 2.40 5.94
N PRO A 584 6.53 1.07 5.98
CA PRO A 584 5.70 0.41 7.00
C PRO A 584 6.20 0.65 8.44
N GLU A 585 7.52 0.76 8.61
CA GLU A 585 8.19 1.08 9.88
C GLU A 585 7.73 2.41 10.50
N ARG A 586 7.24 3.38 9.69
CA ARG A 586 6.85 4.72 10.16
C ARG A 586 5.73 4.70 11.20
N ILE A 587 4.80 3.74 11.09
CA ILE A 587 3.56 3.69 11.88
C ILE A 587 3.37 2.30 12.51
N PHE A 588 3.57 1.22 11.75
CA PHE A 588 3.32 -0.13 12.25
C PHE A 588 4.56 -0.76 12.90
N GLY A 589 5.77 -0.36 12.48
CA GLY A 589 7.03 -0.76 13.12
C GLY A 589 7.21 -0.25 14.55
N THR A 590 6.51 0.82 14.95
CA THR A 590 6.50 1.36 16.33
C THR A 590 5.26 0.97 17.13
N ALA A 591 4.29 0.24 16.54
CA ALA A 591 2.99 -0.02 17.14
C ALA A 591 3.08 -0.72 18.50
N GLY A 592 3.94 -1.74 18.63
CA GLY A 592 4.14 -2.50 19.86
C GLY A 592 4.81 -1.71 20.98
N VAL A 593 5.54 -0.64 20.67
CA VAL A 593 6.07 0.30 21.68
C VAL A 593 4.92 1.08 22.32
N TRP A 594 3.95 1.54 21.51
CA TRP A 594 2.70 2.11 22.01
C TRP A 594 1.84 1.06 22.73
N GLY A 595 1.81 -0.18 22.24
CA GLY A 595 1.11 -1.27 22.89
C GLY A 595 1.64 -1.60 24.28
N ALA A 596 2.96 -1.60 24.45
CA ALA A 596 3.60 -1.74 25.75
C ALA A 596 3.36 -0.53 26.67
N ALA A 597 3.24 0.69 26.12
CA ALA A 597 2.84 1.87 26.89
C ALA A 597 1.38 1.78 27.41
N LEU A 598 0.47 1.17 26.65
CA LEU A 598 -0.89 0.87 27.13
C LEU A 598 -0.89 -0.21 28.22
N ILE A 599 -0.22 -1.35 28.00
CA ILE A 599 -0.14 -2.45 28.98
C ILE A 599 0.48 -1.98 30.31
N THR A 600 1.54 -1.17 30.25
CA THR A 600 2.23 -0.69 31.46
C THR A 600 1.54 0.49 32.13
N TRP A 601 0.66 1.21 31.42
CA TRP A 601 -0.01 2.44 31.85
C TRP A 601 0.89 3.45 32.59
N SER A 602 2.16 3.53 32.18
CA SER A 602 3.22 4.16 32.96
C SER A 602 3.85 5.36 32.24
N ARG A 603 3.93 6.52 32.93
CA ARG A 603 4.43 7.78 32.34
C ARG A 603 5.82 7.65 31.69
N PRO A 604 6.83 6.98 32.29
CA PRO A 604 8.13 6.79 31.65
C PRO A 604 8.06 5.98 30.35
N ILE A 605 7.22 4.92 30.28
CA ILE A 605 7.06 4.11 29.06
C ILE A 605 6.30 4.89 27.98
N PHE A 606 5.30 5.69 28.35
CA PHE A 606 4.60 6.57 27.43
C PHE A 606 5.54 7.63 26.81
N ILE A 607 6.41 8.25 27.62
CA ILE A 607 7.47 9.15 27.13
C ILE A 607 8.45 8.38 26.23
N MET A 608 8.83 7.15 26.59
CA MET A 608 9.71 6.31 25.77
C MET A 608 9.07 5.96 24.42
N ALA A 609 7.74 5.77 24.34
CA ALA A 609 7.02 5.57 23.09
C ALA A 609 7.06 6.82 22.19
N ILE A 610 6.82 8.02 22.75
CA ILE A 610 6.98 9.29 22.02
C ILE A 610 8.41 9.45 21.50
N VAL A 611 9.42 9.25 22.35
CA VAL A 611 10.83 9.37 21.96
C VAL A 611 11.19 8.35 20.88
N THR A 612 10.71 7.10 20.98
CA THR A 612 10.90 6.09 19.94
C THR A 612 10.25 6.51 18.62
N GLN A 613 9.03 7.04 18.65
CA GLN A 613 8.35 7.55 17.45
C GLN A 613 9.12 8.70 16.78
N ILE A 614 9.63 9.66 17.57
CA ILE A 614 10.43 10.79 17.08
C ILE A 614 11.74 10.29 16.46
N LEU A 615 12.45 9.37 17.14
CA LEU A 615 13.71 8.80 16.65
C LEU A 615 13.52 7.97 15.37
N SER A 616 12.45 7.19 15.26
CA SER A 616 12.10 6.47 14.03
C SER A 616 11.75 7.41 12.88
N LEU A 617 11.00 8.48 13.14
CA LEU A 617 10.70 9.51 12.14
C LEU A 617 11.96 10.26 11.68
N TYR A 618 12.88 10.54 12.61
CA TYR A 618 14.19 11.15 12.30
C TYR A 618 15.01 10.23 11.38
N TYR A 619 15.17 8.97 11.76
CA TYR A 619 15.88 7.96 10.97
C TYR A 619 15.33 7.87 9.53
N LEU A 620 14.01 7.69 9.40
CA LEU A 620 13.34 7.60 8.10
C LEU A 620 13.52 8.86 7.25
N SER A 621 13.44 10.05 7.85
CA SER A 621 13.40 11.32 7.11
C SER A 621 14.78 11.85 6.73
N PHE A 622 15.79 11.66 7.59
CA PHE A 622 17.12 12.26 7.42
C PHE A 622 18.21 11.28 6.98
N ILE A 623 18.01 9.96 7.14
CA ILE A 623 19.00 8.93 6.78
C ILE A 623 18.49 8.04 5.63
N GLU A 624 17.33 7.42 5.80
CA GLU A 624 16.79 6.47 4.81
C GLU A 624 16.25 7.18 3.55
N ARG A 625 15.29 8.12 3.69
CA ARG A 625 14.68 8.83 2.54
C ARG A 625 15.72 9.51 1.63
N PRO A 626 16.75 10.24 2.11
CA PRO A 626 17.74 10.86 1.24
C PRO A 626 18.66 9.84 0.55
N HIS A 627 19.00 8.73 1.22
CA HIS A 627 19.80 7.66 0.62
C HIS A 627 19.01 6.91 -0.47
N MET A 628 17.76 6.55 -0.20
CA MET A 628 16.88 5.90 -1.18
C MET A 628 16.58 6.80 -2.38
N GLN A 629 16.48 8.12 -2.19
CA GLN A 629 16.38 9.09 -3.29
C GLN A 629 17.68 9.16 -4.12
N LYS A 630 18.85 9.05 -3.48
CA LYS A 630 20.15 9.06 -4.16
C LYS A 630 20.34 7.84 -5.08
N ILE A 631 19.95 6.64 -4.64
CA ILE A 631 20.09 5.40 -5.43
C ILE A 631 18.92 5.24 -6.40
N TYR A 632 17.68 5.35 -5.91
CA TYR A 632 16.47 4.94 -6.64
C TYR A 632 15.62 6.11 -7.16
N GLY A 633 16.16 7.35 -7.24
CA GLY A 633 15.37 8.57 -7.42
C GLY A 633 14.41 8.65 -8.63
N ARG A 634 14.57 7.79 -9.65
CA ARG A 634 13.62 7.64 -10.79
C ARG A 634 12.64 6.47 -10.67
N SER A 635 12.96 5.45 -9.86
CA SER A 635 12.15 4.24 -9.64
C SER A 635 11.38 4.27 -8.31
N LEU A 636 11.66 5.23 -7.42
CA LEU A 636 11.00 5.39 -6.14
C LEU A 636 9.55 5.89 -6.31
N ARG A 637 8.58 5.11 -5.82
CA ARG A 637 7.15 5.45 -5.85
C ARG A 637 6.82 6.63 -4.94
N GLY A 638 6.36 7.74 -5.53
CA GLY A 638 6.00 8.97 -4.81
C GLY A 638 4.88 8.80 -3.77
N GLU A 639 3.81 8.06 -4.09
CA GLU A 639 2.67 7.85 -3.18
C GLU A 639 2.36 6.36 -2.96
N ALA A 640 2.15 5.99 -1.70
CA ALA A 640 1.74 4.65 -1.32
C ALA A 640 0.25 4.40 -1.63
N GLY A 641 -0.16 3.14 -1.79
CA GLY A 641 -1.55 2.78 -2.10
C GLY A 641 -2.56 3.35 -1.10
N LEU A 642 -2.27 3.23 0.20
CA LEU A 642 -3.08 3.83 1.27
C LEU A 642 -3.15 5.38 1.16
N THR A 643 -2.04 6.04 0.84
CA THR A 643 -1.96 7.50 0.72
C THR A 643 -2.74 8.00 -0.48
N LYS A 644 -2.59 7.35 -1.64
CA LYS A 644 -3.32 7.62 -2.88
C LYS A 644 -4.82 7.43 -2.65
N PHE A 645 -5.22 6.36 -1.97
CA PHE A 645 -6.61 6.11 -1.59
C PHE A 645 -7.15 7.24 -0.67
N LEU A 646 -6.42 7.59 0.40
CA LEU A 646 -6.85 8.63 1.34
C LEU A 646 -7.01 9.99 0.63
N LYS A 647 -6.02 10.38 -0.19
CA LYS A 647 -6.08 11.60 -1.03
C LYS A 647 -7.22 11.56 -2.06
N ARG A 648 -7.61 10.40 -2.58
CA ARG A 648 -8.75 10.26 -3.49
C ARG A 648 -10.08 10.43 -2.75
N SER A 649 -10.23 9.76 -1.60
CA SER A 649 -11.49 9.57 -0.88
C SER A 649 -11.86 10.68 0.13
N LEU A 650 -10.91 11.51 0.56
CA LEU A 650 -11.22 12.64 1.46
C LEU A 650 -12.10 13.71 0.78
N PRO A 651 -13.02 14.38 1.49
CA PRO A 651 -13.75 15.52 0.95
C PRO A 651 -12.80 16.69 0.58
N PRO A 652 -13.15 17.55 -0.41
CA PRO A 652 -12.32 18.68 -0.83
C PRO A 652 -11.73 19.55 0.30
N PRO A 653 -12.47 19.95 1.35
CA PRO A 653 -11.89 20.77 2.43
C PRO A 653 -10.82 20.04 3.26
N VAL A 654 -10.87 18.72 3.38
CA VAL A 654 -9.89 17.95 4.17
C VAL A 654 -8.61 17.69 3.39
N LYS A 655 -8.70 17.55 2.05
CA LYS A 655 -7.50 17.44 1.18
C LYS A 655 -6.58 18.65 1.34
N GLY A 656 -7.14 19.87 1.31
CA GLY A 656 -6.37 21.10 1.49
C GLY A 656 -5.68 21.21 2.86
N TRP A 657 -6.27 20.63 3.92
CA TRP A 657 -5.64 20.56 5.25
C TRP A 657 -4.48 19.55 5.27
N GLN A 658 -4.66 18.36 4.72
CA GLN A 658 -3.58 17.36 4.62
C GLN A 658 -2.41 17.88 3.76
N GLU A 659 -2.69 18.46 2.59
CA GLU A 659 -1.66 19.05 1.72
C GLU A 659 -0.93 20.22 2.40
N SER A 660 -1.61 20.96 3.27
CA SER A 660 -0.98 22.00 4.10
C SER A 660 -0.09 21.40 5.19
N MET A 661 -0.48 20.27 5.82
CA MET A 661 0.36 19.57 6.80
C MET A 661 1.60 18.91 6.16
N ASP A 662 1.44 18.23 5.02
CA ASP A 662 2.56 17.63 4.28
C ASP A 662 3.54 18.72 3.83
N ARG A 663 3.04 19.88 3.34
CA ARG A 663 3.87 21.06 3.04
C ARG A 663 4.57 21.61 4.28
N VAL A 664 3.87 21.81 5.40
CA VAL A 664 4.48 22.30 6.65
C VAL A 664 5.56 21.32 7.15
N LEU A 665 5.38 20.01 7.00
CA LEU A 665 6.40 19.01 7.38
C LEU A 665 7.66 19.10 6.51
N ASP A 666 7.53 19.13 5.18
CA ASP A 666 8.68 19.28 4.27
C ASP A 666 9.33 20.70 4.41
N ASP A 667 8.54 21.75 4.68
CA ASP A 667 9.05 23.10 5.00
C ASP A 667 9.79 23.12 6.36
N THR A 668 9.32 22.35 7.37
CA THR A 668 9.99 22.24 8.68
C THR A 668 11.34 21.56 8.56
N THR A 669 11.53 20.60 7.63
CA THR A 669 12.84 19.98 7.42
C THR A 669 13.90 20.98 6.92
N HIS A 670 13.55 21.90 6.00
CA HIS A 670 14.46 22.97 5.61
C HIS A 670 14.61 24.05 6.70
N PHE A 671 13.56 24.32 7.48
CA PHE A 671 13.69 25.23 8.62
C PHE A 671 14.66 24.70 9.69
N VAL A 672 14.76 23.37 9.85
CA VAL A 672 15.75 22.74 10.74
C VAL A 672 17.18 22.80 10.15
N GLU A 673 17.35 22.67 8.83
CA GLU A 673 18.65 22.90 8.18
C GLU A 673 19.11 24.36 8.35
N ASP A 674 18.27 25.33 7.98
CA ASP A 674 18.55 26.77 8.13
C ASP A 674 18.75 27.17 9.60
N PHE A 675 18.01 26.57 10.54
CA PHE A 675 18.18 26.83 11.98
C PHE A 675 19.48 26.21 12.51
N ILE A 676 19.87 25.01 12.09
CA ILE A 676 21.15 24.40 12.49
C ILE A 676 22.33 25.20 11.91
N GLU A 677 22.24 25.64 10.66
CA GLU A 677 23.33 26.39 10.01
C GLU A 677 23.45 27.82 10.57
N SER A 678 22.33 28.50 10.86
CA SER A 678 22.32 29.82 11.51
C SER A 678 22.57 29.80 13.03
N ALA A 679 22.33 28.68 13.71
CA ALA A 679 22.65 28.51 15.13
C ALA A 679 24.09 28.05 15.37
N ARG A 680 24.77 27.44 14.38
CA ARG A 680 26.18 27.02 14.46
C ARG A 680 27.14 28.11 14.97
N PRO A 681 27.04 29.40 14.55
CA PRO A 681 27.84 30.48 15.14
C PRO A 681 27.25 31.05 16.45
N LYS A 682 25.96 30.86 16.74
CA LYS A 682 25.28 31.45 17.92
C LYS A 682 25.35 30.57 19.18
N PHE A 683 25.48 29.25 19.04
CA PHE A 683 25.73 28.36 20.18
C PHE A 683 27.08 28.59 20.87
N ALA A 684 28.03 29.23 20.17
CA ALA A 684 29.30 29.67 20.78
C ALA A 684 29.14 30.86 21.74
N SER A 685 27.99 31.55 21.75
CA SER A 685 27.78 32.81 22.48
C SER A 685 26.53 32.82 23.38
N GLY A 686 26.56 32.04 24.47
CA GLY A 686 25.81 32.33 25.71
C GLY A 686 24.29 32.08 25.71
N VAL A 687 23.85 31.10 26.51
CA VAL A 687 22.46 30.57 26.59
C VAL A 687 21.40 31.56 27.18
N LYS A 688 21.74 32.82 27.52
CA LYS A 688 20.85 33.71 28.29
C LYS A 688 19.83 34.55 27.47
N THR A 689 19.94 34.63 26.15
CA THR A 689 19.04 35.46 25.31
C THR A 689 17.81 34.71 24.77
N ILE A 690 17.88 33.37 24.66
CA ILE A 690 16.89 32.55 23.93
C ILE A 690 15.46 32.72 24.49
N VAL A 691 15.29 32.80 25.80
CA VAL A 691 13.97 32.86 26.46
C VAL A 691 13.22 34.18 26.18
N ARG A 692 13.91 35.26 25.81
CA ARG A 692 13.30 36.58 25.62
C ARG A 692 12.75 36.81 24.20
N ASP A 693 13.37 36.21 23.19
CA ASP A 693 12.99 36.44 21.79
C ASP A 693 11.84 35.51 21.34
N THR A 694 11.70 34.33 21.96
CA THR A 694 10.63 33.37 21.59
C THR A 694 9.23 33.89 21.90
N SER A 695 9.06 34.72 22.93
CA SER A 695 7.76 35.31 23.30
C SER A 695 7.35 36.50 22.43
N ALA A 696 8.29 37.14 21.73
CA ALA A 696 7.99 38.25 20.82
C ALA A 696 7.47 37.77 19.46
N LEU A 697 7.99 36.64 18.96
CA LEU A 697 7.64 36.09 17.63
C LEU A 697 6.24 35.46 17.56
N PHE A 698 5.63 35.07 18.68
CA PHE A 698 4.34 34.38 18.71
C PHE A 698 3.10 35.30 18.59
N ASN A 699 3.26 36.63 18.59
CA ASN A 699 2.15 37.59 18.64
C ASN A 699 1.82 38.30 17.31
N MET A 700 2.38 37.88 16.16
CA MET A 700 1.96 38.39 14.85
C MET A 700 1.00 37.41 14.15
N ALA A 701 -0.28 37.78 14.14
CA ALA A 701 -1.38 37.06 13.50
C ALA A 701 -1.28 37.06 11.94
N PRO A 702 -1.96 36.14 11.24
CA PRO A 702 -1.61 35.79 9.87
C PRO A 702 -2.20 36.74 8.83
N ALA A 703 -1.36 37.59 8.24
CA ALA A 703 -1.66 38.31 7.01
C ALA A 703 -0.91 37.65 5.82
N ARG A 704 -1.63 37.46 4.71
CA ARG A 704 -1.14 36.81 3.47
C ARG A 704 0.22 37.39 3.02
N LEU A 705 1.27 36.60 3.15
CA LEU A 705 2.61 36.91 2.62
C LEU A 705 2.98 35.94 1.50
N THR A 706 2.58 36.28 0.27
CA THR A 706 3.09 35.64 -0.94
C THR A 706 4.51 36.12 -1.19
N ILE A 707 5.49 35.55 -0.48
CA ILE A 707 6.90 35.92 -0.63
C ILE A 707 7.44 35.30 -1.93
N THR A 708 7.44 36.09 -3.00
CA THR A 708 8.23 35.80 -4.19
C THR A 708 9.71 36.02 -3.84
N ARG A 709 10.46 34.91 -3.74
CA ARG A 709 11.90 34.91 -3.41
C ARG A 709 12.69 35.52 -4.57
N ILE A 710 13.02 36.81 -4.47
CA ILE A 710 13.93 37.50 -5.38
C ILE A 710 15.36 36.97 -5.12
N ALA A 711 16.10 36.65 -6.17
CA ALA A 711 17.51 36.21 -6.05
C ALA A 711 18.37 37.35 -5.47
N PRO A 712 19.40 37.05 -4.65
CA PRO A 712 20.21 38.08 -4.00
C PRO A 712 20.88 39.05 -4.99
N ASP A 713 21.18 38.61 -6.20
CA ASP A 713 21.80 39.41 -7.26
C ASP A 713 20.88 40.49 -7.85
N LEU A 714 19.57 40.42 -7.57
CA LEU A 714 18.53 41.32 -8.08
C LEU A 714 18.03 42.34 -7.04
N THR A 715 18.61 42.38 -5.84
CA THR A 715 18.17 43.30 -4.79
C THR A 715 18.46 44.76 -5.18
N GLY A 716 17.40 45.56 -5.32
CA GLY A 716 17.47 46.99 -5.65
C GLY A 716 17.17 47.36 -7.10
N LEU A 717 16.90 46.39 -7.97
CA LEU A 717 16.44 46.63 -9.35
C LEU A 717 14.90 46.54 -9.42
N ASP A 718 14.22 47.58 -9.91
CA ASP A 718 12.77 47.54 -10.15
C ASP A 718 12.48 46.86 -11.51
N PRO A 719 11.85 45.68 -11.54
CA PRO A 719 11.54 44.97 -12.78
C PRO A 719 10.61 45.76 -13.72
N LYS A 720 9.84 46.74 -13.21
CA LYS A 720 8.95 47.58 -14.04
C LYS A 720 9.70 48.54 -14.97
N LEU A 721 10.98 48.79 -14.70
CA LEU A 721 11.82 49.66 -15.54
C LEU A 721 12.39 48.93 -16.76
N TYR A 722 12.32 47.60 -16.78
CA TYR A 722 12.72 46.76 -17.89
C TYR A 722 11.49 46.39 -18.74
N THR A 723 11.54 46.68 -20.04
CA THR A 723 10.48 46.26 -20.97
C THR A 723 11.08 45.77 -22.29
N LEU A 724 10.42 44.80 -22.91
CA LEU A 724 10.83 44.22 -24.18
C LEU A 724 9.60 44.02 -25.07
N SER A 725 9.73 44.44 -26.33
CA SER A 725 8.69 44.34 -27.36
C SER A 725 9.30 43.77 -28.64
N VAL A 726 8.60 42.84 -29.27
CA VAL A 726 9.04 42.17 -30.50
C VAL A 726 8.07 42.52 -31.63
N THR A 727 8.63 42.83 -32.78
CA THR A 727 7.91 43.16 -34.01
C THR A 727 8.49 42.38 -35.17
N GLY A 728 7.65 41.88 -36.07
CA GLY A 728 8.03 41.03 -37.19
C GLY A 728 6.82 40.76 -38.09
N THR A 729 7.06 40.17 -39.26
CA THR A 729 5.99 39.80 -40.20
C THR A 729 5.10 38.74 -39.55
N ALA A 730 3.83 39.07 -39.31
CA ALA A 730 2.87 38.14 -38.71
C ALA A 730 2.45 37.09 -39.75
N ALA A 731 2.45 35.81 -39.37
CA ALA A 731 2.02 34.75 -40.27
C ALA A 731 0.52 34.88 -40.58
N VAL A 732 0.17 34.98 -41.87
CA VAL A 732 -1.21 35.27 -42.33
C VAL A 732 -2.16 34.08 -42.12
N HIS A 733 -1.63 32.87 -41.93
CA HIS A 733 -2.42 31.68 -41.61
C HIS A 733 -1.90 30.98 -40.34
N SER A 734 -2.81 30.71 -39.41
CA SER A 734 -2.59 29.84 -38.25
C SER A 734 -3.93 29.30 -37.74
N PRO A 735 -4.46 28.21 -38.33
CA PRO A 735 -5.40 27.38 -37.60
C PRO A 735 -4.70 26.85 -36.35
N ALA A 736 -5.33 26.91 -35.19
CA ALA A 736 -4.70 26.57 -33.90
C ALA A 736 -4.40 25.07 -33.71
N ARG A 737 -4.47 24.25 -34.77
CA ARG A 737 -4.38 22.78 -34.75
C ARG A 737 -3.02 22.19 -35.14
N ASP A 738 -2.17 22.89 -35.90
CA ASP A 738 -0.91 22.31 -36.41
C ASP A 738 0.28 22.44 -35.43
N ARG A 739 0.03 22.82 -34.17
CA ARG A 739 1.06 22.92 -33.11
C ARG A 739 1.30 21.57 -32.41
N ALA A 740 1.71 20.57 -33.19
CA ALA A 740 2.11 19.27 -32.67
C ALA A 740 3.41 18.79 -33.34
N THR A 741 4.51 19.51 -33.13
CA THR A 741 5.84 19.16 -33.66
C THR A 741 6.48 17.90 -33.03
N GLY A 742 5.72 17.14 -32.23
CA GLY A 742 6.13 15.92 -31.53
C GLY A 742 7.09 16.15 -30.34
N LYS A 743 7.89 17.22 -30.36
CA LYS A 743 8.97 17.50 -29.39
C LYS A 743 8.51 18.23 -28.13
N GLU A 744 7.21 18.46 -27.97
CA GLU A 744 6.64 19.24 -26.86
C GLU A 744 6.21 18.35 -25.68
N SER A 745 6.55 18.81 -24.47
CA SER A 745 6.12 18.23 -23.19
C SER A 745 4.59 18.18 -23.07
N MET A 746 4.09 17.22 -22.29
CA MET A 746 2.66 17.06 -21.96
C MET A 746 1.95 18.38 -21.58
N THR A 747 2.63 19.28 -20.86
CA THR A 747 2.08 20.56 -20.39
C THR A 747 2.18 21.71 -21.40
N GLY A 748 2.87 21.51 -22.54
CA GLY A 748 2.91 22.41 -23.68
C GLY A 748 1.75 22.20 -24.66
N ARG A 749 1.27 20.95 -24.77
CA ARG A 749 0.21 20.51 -25.70
C ARG A 749 -1.19 21.06 -25.41
N PHE A 750 -1.39 21.73 -24.28
CA PHE A 750 -2.66 22.35 -23.91
C PHE A 750 -2.65 23.86 -24.22
N PRO A 751 -3.66 24.40 -24.92
CA PRO A 751 -3.72 25.82 -25.24
C PRO A 751 -3.87 26.66 -23.95
N LYS A 752 -2.85 27.47 -23.66
CA LYS A 752 -2.85 28.42 -22.53
C LYS A 752 -3.53 29.73 -22.95
N ALA A 753 -4.22 30.39 -22.03
CA ALA A 753 -5.02 31.60 -22.27
C ALA A 753 -4.23 32.88 -22.65
N VAL A 754 -2.95 32.76 -23.00
CA VAL A 754 -2.07 33.88 -23.34
C VAL A 754 -1.80 33.86 -24.85
N LYS A 755 -2.10 34.97 -25.53
CA LYS A 755 -1.95 35.12 -26.98
C LYS A 755 -0.48 35.05 -27.40
N THR A 756 0.00 33.86 -27.74
CA THR A 756 1.36 33.63 -28.27
C THR A 756 1.49 34.31 -29.64
N MET A 757 2.46 35.22 -29.78
CA MET A 757 2.78 35.87 -31.05
C MET A 757 3.36 34.85 -32.04
N VAL A 758 2.99 34.94 -33.31
CA VAL A 758 3.46 34.06 -34.38
C VAL A 758 3.97 34.91 -35.52
N TYR A 759 5.21 34.64 -35.92
CA TYR A 759 5.88 35.32 -37.01
C TYR A 759 6.26 34.32 -38.09
N GLU A 760 6.39 34.81 -39.32
CA GLU A 760 6.81 34.02 -40.47
C GLU A 760 8.25 33.51 -40.32
N TYR A 761 8.47 32.24 -40.67
CA TYR A 761 9.79 31.61 -40.55
C TYR A 761 10.75 32.17 -41.61
N GLY A 762 11.93 32.60 -41.18
CA GLY A 762 12.93 33.27 -42.04
C GLY A 762 12.76 34.79 -42.14
N ALA A 763 11.65 35.36 -41.68
CA ALA A 763 11.47 36.81 -41.63
C ALA A 763 12.26 37.44 -40.46
N PRO A 764 12.84 38.64 -40.61
CA PRO A 764 13.63 39.28 -39.56
C PRO A 764 12.76 39.80 -38.41
N LEU A 765 13.12 39.42 -37.18
CA LEU A 765 12.50 39.93 -35.95
C LEU A 765 13.23 41.19 -35.44
N LYS A 766 12.49 42.26 -35.22
CA LYS A 766 12.96 43.51 -34.61
C LYS A 766 12.54 43.56 -33.14
N VAL A 767 13.52 43.40 -32.24
CA VAL A 767 13.35 43.52 -30.79
C VAL A 767 13.67 44.95 -30.37
N ARG A 768 12.76 45.60 -29.66
CA ARG A 768 13.00 46.88 -28.95
C ARG A 768 12.89 46.64 -27.46
N TRP A 769 13.90 47.05 -26.72
CA TRP A 769 13.99 46.90 -25.27
C TRP A 769 14.26 48.24 -24.59
N ARG A 770 13.98 48.28 -23.29
CA ARG A 770 14.28 49.40 -22.39
C ARG A 770 14.86 48.83 -21.10
N ALA A 771 15.86 49.51 -20.57
CA ALA A 771 16.48 49.22 -19.28
C ALA A 771 16.70 50.56 -18.53
N PRO A 772 16.89 50.53 -17.20
CA PRO A 772 17.21 51.72 -16.42
C PRO A 772 18.63 52.24 -16.71
N ALA A 773 18.91 53.48 -16.30
CA ALA A 773 20.16 54.17 -16.60
C ALA A 773 21.42 53.55 -15.93
N ASN A 774 21.21 52.72 -14.90
CA ASN A 774 22.24 52.01 -14.15
C ASN A 774 22.48 50.56 -14.61
N HIS A 775 22.00 50.18 -15.80
CA HIS A 775 22.28 48.87 -16.39
C HIS A 775 23.78 48.65 -16.65
N SER A 776 24.22 47.40 -16.67
CA SER A 776 25.62 47.05 -16.88
C SER A 776 25.94 46.92 -18.37
N LYS A 777 27.17 47.27 -18.76
CA LYS A 777 27.71 46.97 -20.11
C LYS A 777 27.86 45.45 -20.37
N ARG A 778 27.60 44.61 -19.37
CA ARG A 778 27.55 43.15 -19.48
C ARG A 778 26.13 42.60 -19.56
N ASP A 779 25.10 43.44 -19.55
CA ASP A 779 23.71 42.97 -19.71
C ASP A 779 23.46 42.58 -21.17
N TRP A 780 22.73 41.49 -21.38
CA TRP A 780 22.47 40.87 -22.69
C TRP A 780 21.05 40.32 -22.74
N ILE A 781 20.52 40.12 -23.95
CA ILE A 781 19.14 39.62 -24.13
C ILE A 781 19.20 38.13 -24.47
N GLY A 782 18.63 37.29 -23.61
CA GLY A 782 18.59 35.85 -23.82
C GLY A 782 17.32 35.35 -24.50
N LEU A 783 17.48 34.43 -25.46
CA LEU A 783 16.38 33.64 -26.02
C LEU A 783 16.28 32.29 -25.27
N TYR A 784 15.15 32.04 -24.63
CA TYR A 784 14.87 30.81 -23.88
C TYR A 784 13.63 30.12 -24.43
N MET A 785 13.57 28.78 -24.38
CA MET A 785 12.30 28.10 -24.62
C MET A 785 11.40 28.28 -23.39
N VAL A 786 10.11 28.53 -23.63
CA VAL A 786 9.11 28.80 -22.59
C VAL A 786 8.89 27.60 -21.65
N THR A 787 9.34 26.41 -22.04
CA THR A 787 9.31 25.17 -21.25
C THR A 787 10.44 25.04 -20.23
N ASP A 788 11.53 25.77 -20.40
CA ASP A 788 12.80 25.45 -19.73
C ASP A 788 12.91 26.16 -18.37
N ASN A 789 12.07 27.18 -18.14
CA ASN A 789 12.03 27.96 -16.90
C ASN A 789 10.68 27.80 -16.18
N ARG A 790 10.74 27.64 -14.85
CA ARG A 790 9.54 27.50 -14.00
C ARG A 790 8.77 28.81 -13.83
N SER A 791 9.49 29.94 -13.84
CA SER A 791 8.94 31.30 -13.82
C SER A 791 9.09 31.96 -15.20
N ARG A 792 8.31 33.02 -15.45
CA ARG A 792 8.54 33.96 -16.56
C ARG A 792 9.37 35.18 -16.17
N GLU A 793 9.61 35.38 -14.87
CA GLU A 793 10.31 36.54 -14.32
C GLU A 793 11.77 36.23 -13.98
N SER A 794 12.12 34.95 -13.82
CA SER A 794 13.47 34.47 -13.56
C SER A 794 13.79 33.27 -14.46
N THR A 795 15.08 33.11 -14.79
CA THR A 795 15.58 31.95 -15.54
C THR A 795 16.47 31.09 -14.64
N GLU A 796 16.26 29.78 -14.68
CA GLU A 796 17.01 28.77 -13.93
C GLU A 796 18.02 28.02 -14.83
N VAL A 797 18.02 28.32 -16.14
CA VAL A 797 18.78 27.61 -17.18
C VAL A 797 19.62 28.63 -17.98
N PRO A 798 20.89 28.35 -18.33
CA PRO A 798 21.68 29.25 -19.17
C PRO A 798 21.15 29.31 -20.61
N SER A 799 21.29 30.47 -21.28
CA SER A 799 20.78 30.70 -22.65
C SER A 799 21.51 29.94 -23.76
N LEU A 800 22.61 29.25 -23.43
CA LEU A 800 23.48 28.54 -24.38
C LEU A 800 23.94 29.41 -25.57
N GLY A 801 24.08 30.73 -25.36
CA GLY A 801 24.58 31.68 -26.36
C GLY A 801 23.61 32.01 -27.50
N ARG A 802 22.31 31.70 -27.36
CA ARG A 802 21.31 31.80 -28.45
C ARG A 802 20.81 33.21 -28.75
N ALA A 803 21.28 34.22 -28.01
CA ALA A 803 21.24 35.64 -28.38
C ALA A 803 22.34 36.39 -27.59
N ARG A 804 22.81 37.52 -28.13
CA ARG A 804 23.72 38.50 -27.51
C ARG A 804 22.97 39.81 -27.32
#